data_AF-A0A953SVT6-F1
#
_entry.id   AF-A0A953SVT6-F1
#
_cell.length_a   1.000
_cell.length_b   1.000
_cell.length_c   1.000
_cell.angle_alpha   90.00
_cell.angle_beta   90.00
_cell.angle_gamma   90.00
#
_symmetry.space_group_name_H-M   'P 1'
#
loop_
_entity.id
_entity.type
_entity.pdbx_description
1 polymer ?
#
loop_
_entity_poly.entity_id
_entity_poly.type
_entity_poly.pdbx_seq_one_letter_code
_entity_poly.pdbx_strand_id
1 'polypeptide(L)'
;MQRKSLIPKKIRVLSGLLALVFLLVGWSAATTPVKGPHSSIELAFMREEIQGLPVQFGTYFVTAGRCAGCHGHDSLGIAMVAGEGEDVNVVDDWRSSMMANSARDPFFLAKMEHEGLVNPAYKEQLEHSCLKCHAPLAVFEQKMLGNPPFTMAHLDTSVMAQDGVSCLACHMQNPDSASVFFSGDLHFDSARVWGPYTQEQINPAIMEFFVGFTPDQGSHILDGSVCAGCHTAINQSQDLQGNPTGASFYEQTMWQEYKNSIYYGSEQNCRSCHMPRIQDSVKLASEYIFLGGQSPFGKHHLAGGGTFMLKLMKDLIDTLGIPATPVQFDSTIARTEYHLRHSLEMTTQVMDRTDDTLYMDVGLTNIIGHKFPSGFPNRRAFVQVIALTASGDTLFQSGRWDSTYEVYGHDSIYEPHHDVITRGDQVQIYEFVMGDVNGDVTTTLLRAVYRLKDNRIPPIGFSTSHPSYDTTRIAGLALTDPNFNHDALGTEGDGGDVIHYHIATNGYDGAVEVKTKVYFQQVPPRWNREMFSHHGPRIDAFRAMYAAADGTPDLVMADSMMVLGTGVEDVRRSALQAFPNPTRDGFITIPSPEATKVLAYDAAGKRVPLNTTRAGNGWRCELPEQTGIYHLVISTPQGDRMVRVVRMSP
;
A
#
# COMPACT_ATOMS: atom_id res chain seq x y z
N MET A 1 57.80 -48.25 29.08
CA MET A 1 56.82 -49.37 29.22
C MET A 1 55.41 -48.79 29.23
N GLN A 2 54.67 -48.94 28.14
CA GLN A 2 53.28 -48.45 28.03
C GLN A 2 52.36 -49.25 28.97
N ARG A 3 51.78 -48.60 29.98
CA ARG A 3 50.67 -49.15 30.76
C ARG A 3 49.39 -49.00 29.95
N LYS A 4 48.90 -50.09 29.35
CA LYS A 4 47.54 -50.16 28.82
C LYS A 4 46.57 -50.07 29.99
N SER A 5 45.90 -48.92 30.12
CA SER A 5 44.75 -48.72 31.00
C SER A 5 43.61 -49.63 30.53
N LEU A 6 43.42 -50.75 31.22
CA LEU A 6 42.28 -51.64 31.00
C LEU A 6 41.08 -51.03 31.72
N ILE A 7 40.15 -50.48 30.94
CA ILE A 7 38.84 -50.04 31.43
C ILE A 7 38.23 -51.16 32.29
N PRO A 8 37.84 -50.88 33.54
CA PRO A 8 37.28 -51.87 34.47
C PRO A 8 36.15 -52.66 33.83
N LYS A 9 36.13 -53.98 34.06
CA LYS A 9 35.13 -54.91 33.50
C LYS A 9 33.68 -54.46 33.78
N LYS A 10 33.44 -53.82 34.93
CA LYS A 10 32.14 -53.22 35.30
C LYS A 10 31.73 -52.09 34.38
N ILE A 11 32.65 -51.21 33.97
CA ILE A 11 32.36 -50.10 33.05
C ILE A 11 32.04 -50.63 31.65
N ARG A 12 32.77 -51.64 31.17
CA ARG A 12 32.45 -52.27 29.87
C ARG A 12 31.07 -52.91 29.83
N VAL A 13 30.68 -53.57 30.94
CA VAL A 13 29.34 -54.17 31.06
C VAL A 13 28.27 -53.08 31.16
N LEU A 14 28.51 -52.00 31.91
CA LEU A 14 27.56 -50.89 32.01
C LEU A 14 27.38 -50.17 30.67
N SER A 15 28.47 -49.87 29.96
CA SER A 15 28.43 -49.26 28.63
C SER A 15 27.76 -50.17 27.60
N GLY A 16 27.99 -51.49 27.67
CA GLY A 16 27.32 -52.46 26.81
C GLY A 16 25.82 -52.55 27.09
N LEU A 17 25.41 -52.52 28.36
CA LEU A 17 24.00 -52.46 28.76
C LEU A 17 23.34 -51.16 28.33
N LEU A 18 24.02 -50.01 28.51
CA LEU A 18 23.51 -48.71 28.08
C LEU A 18 23.35 -48.66 26.55
N ALA A 19 24.34 -49.14 25.81
CA ALA A 19 24.28 -49.24 24.35
C ALA A 19 23.15 -50.17 23.90
N LEU A 20 22.94 -51.29 24.58
CA LEU A 20 21.82 -52.20 24.31
C LEU A 20 20.47 -51.54 24.60
N VAL A 21 20.36 -50.77 25.70
CA VAL A 21 19.15 -50.00 26.02
C VAL A 21 18.88 -48.96 24.93
N PHE A 22 19.90 -48.19 24.49
CA PHE A 22 19.74 -47.25 23.38
C PHE A 22 19.35 -47.95 22.07
N LEU A 23 19.92 -49.12 21.78
CA LEU A 23 19.56 -49.94 20.62
C LEU A 23 18.11 -50.42 20.70
N LEU A 24 17.67 -50.89 21.87
CA LEU A 24 16.30 -51.38 22.09
C LEU A 24 15.29 -50.23 22.10
N VAL A 25 15.64 -49.07 22.63
CA VAL A 25 14.80 -47.84 22.57
C VAL A 25 14.70 -47.35 21.13
N GLY A 26 15.81 -47.31 20.39
CA GLY A 26 15.83 -46.96 18.98
C GLY A 26 15.03 -47.95 18.12
N TRP A 27 15.18 -49.26 18.36
CA TRP A 27 14.41 -50.30 17.70
C TRP A 27 12.92 -50.20 18.03
N SER A 28 12.58 -50.03 19.31
CA SER A 28 11.19 -49.88 19.75
C SER A 28 10.56 -48.66 19.09
N ALA A 29 11.25 -47.51 19.06
CA ALA A 29 10.76 -46.32 18.37
C ALA A 29 10.59 -46.55 16.84
N ALA A 30 11.57 -47.19 16.20
CA ALA A 30 11.51 -47.50 14.77
C ALA A 30 10.38 -48.47 14.39
N THR A 31 10.01 -49.38 15.31
CA THR A 31 9.04 -50.45 15.04
C THR A 31 7.68 -50.24 15.68
N THR A 32 7.51 -49.26 16.59
CA THR A 32 6.19 -48.91 17.13
C THR A 32 5.30 -48.42 15.99
N PRO A 33 4.19 -49.13 15.68
CA PRO A 33 3.27 -48.70 14.65
C PRO A 33 2.57 -47.44 15.14
N VAL A 34 2.85 -46.31 14.50
CA VAL A 34 1.93 -45.18 14.50
C VAL A 34 0.83 -45.53 13.50
N LYS A 35 -0.44 -45.21 13.74
CA LYS A 35 -1.51 -45.50 12.77
C LYS A 35 -1.16 -44.81 11.43
N GLY A 36 -0.78 -45.58 10.42
CA GLY A 36 -0.35 -45.10 9.10
C GLY A 36 0.84 -45.89 8.53
N PRO A 37 1.28 -45.59 7.30
CA PRO A 37 2.34 -46.33 6.61
C PRO A 37 3.78 -45.97 7.04
N HIS A 38 3.96 -45.06 7.99
CA HIS A 38 5.28 -44.52 8.39
C HIS A 38 5.66 -44.82 9.84
N SER A 39 6.94 -45.11 10.07
CA SER A 39 7.57 -45.22 11.38
C SER A 39 7.67 -43.86 12.09
N SER A 40 7.90 -43.87 13.41
CA SER A 40 8.07 -42.62 14.18
C SER A 40 9.28 -41.78 13.74
N ILE A 41 10.33 -42.43 13.21
CA ILE A 41 11.54 -41.79 12.71
C ILE A 41 11.27 -41.14 11.35
N GLU A 42 10.57 -41.83 10.45
CA GLU A 42 10.14 -41.25 9.17
C GLU A 42 9.20 -40.05 9.39
N LEU A 43 8.27 -40.15 10.35
CA LEU A 43 7.44 -39.00 10.73
C LEU A 43 8.24 -37.85 11.33
N ALA A 44 9.33 -38.13 12.05
CA ALA A 44 10.21 -37.08 12.58
C ALA A 44 10.99 -36.39 11.45
N PHE A 45 11.50 -37.16 10.48
CA PHE A 45 12.20 -36.62 9.31
C PHE A 45 11.26 -35.81 8.41
N MET A 46 10.06 -36.33 8.13
CA MET A 46 9.02 -35.58 7.40
C MET A 46 8.59 -34.31 8.15
N ARG A 47 8.56 -34.31 9.49
CA ARG A 47 8.29 -33.09 10.29
C ARG A 47 9.46 -32.10 10.26
N GLU A 48 10.69 -32.57 10.11
CA GLU A 48 11.87 -31.73 9.89
C GLU A 48 11.79 -31.05 8.51
N GLU A 49 11.31 -31.75 7.48
CA GLU A 49 11.04 -31.18 6.14
C GLU A 49 9.94 -30.10 6.15
N ILE A 50 8.94 -30.23 7.04
CA ILE A 50 7.88 -29.21 7.22
C ILE A 50 8.36 -28.02 8.11
N GLN A 51 9.65 -27.99 8.49
CA GLN A 51 10.39 -26.88 9.12
C GLN A 51 9.67 -26.16 10.28
N GLY A 52 8.98 -26.91 11.14
CA GLY A 52 8.35 -26.35 12.35
C GLY A 52 6.94 -25.78 12.17
N LEU A 53 6.33 -25.91 10.99
CA LEU A 53 4.90 -25.59 10.83
C LEU A 53 4.03 -26.55 11.67
N PRO A 54 2.93 -26.04 12.28
CA PRO A 54 2.04 -26.87 13.07
C PRO A 54 1.32 -27.90 12.18
N VAL A 55 1.17 -29.12 12.70
CA VAL A 55 0.51 -30.23 12.00
C VAL A 55 -0.63 -30.78 12.86
N GLN A 56 -1.85 -30.33 12.60
CA GLN A 56 -3.05 -30.70 13.36
C GLN A 56 -4.23 -30.99 12.42
N PHE A 57 -4.99 -32.03 12.73
CA PHE A 57 -6.34 -32.25 12.21
C PHE A 57 -7.35 -31.76 13.26
N GLY A 58 -8.23 -30.85 12.85
CA GLY A 58 -9.50 -30.59 13.52
C GLY A 58 -10.60 -31.49 12.97
N THR A 59 -11.83 -31.14 13.28
CA THR A 59 -13.04 -31.78 12.76
C THR A 59 -13.34 -31.29 11.35
N TYR A 60 -13.17 -29.98 11.12
CA TYR A 60 -13.49 -29.34 9.83
C TYR A 60 -12.26 -28.79 9.12
N PHE A 61 -11.24 -28.38 9.87
CA PHE A 61 -10.04 -27.76 9.30
C PHE A 61 -8.75 -28.51 9.66
N VAL A 62 -7.70 -28.31 8.85
CA VAL A 62 -6.34 -28.73 9.15
C VAL A 62 -5.38 -27.55 9.03
N THR A 63 -4.24 -27.62 9.74
CA THR A 63 -3.21 -26.58 9.66
C THR A 63 -2.33 -26.70 8.41
N ALA A 64 -1.66 -25.62 8.03
CA ALA A 64 -0.84 -25.51 6.82
C ALA A 64 0.27 -26.55 6.73
N GLY A 65 0.80 -27.02 7.86
CA GLY A 65 1.78 -28.11 7.88
C GLY A 65 1.28 -29.41 7.22
N ARG A 66 -0.04 -29.61 7.10
CA ARG A 66 -0.62 -30.73 6.33
C ARG A 66 -0.61 -30.50 4.82
N CYS A 67 -0.66 -29.26 4.38
CA CYS A 67 -0.54 -28.87 2.99
C CYS A 67 0.93 -28.86 2.55
N ALA A 68 1.85 -28.58 3.48
CA ALA A 68 3.27 -28.35 3.21
C ALA A 68 4.00 -29.54 2.59
N GLY A 69 3.60 -30.78 2.91
CA GLY A 69 4.23 -31.96 2.32
C GLY A 69 4.09 -32.07 0.80
N CYS A 70 3.02 -31.49 0.23
CA CYS A 70 2.79 -31.49 -1.22
C CYS A 70 3.08 -30.13 -1.85
N HIS A 71 2.72 -29.04 -1.17
CA HIS A 71 2.76 -27.67 -1.72
C HIS A 71 3.94 -26.83 -1.22
N GLY A 72 4.83 -27.42 -0.41
CA GLY A 72 6.04 -26.79 0.10
C GLY A 72 7.27 -27.06 -0.76
N HIS A 73 8.45 -26.78 -0.21
CA HIS A 73 9.73 -27.00 -0.87
C HIS A 73 9.91 -28.46 -1.30
N ASP A 74 10.19 -28.70 -2.58
CA ASP A 74 10.49 -30.02 -3.12
C ASP A 74 12.01 -30.25 -3.19
N SER A 75 12.52 -31.19 -2.39
CA SER A 75 13.95 -31.54 -2.36
C SER A 75 14.46 -32.12 -3.68
N LEU A 76 13.57 -32.63 -4.54
CA LEU A 76 13.91 -33.14 -5.88
C LEU A 76 13.90 -32.03 -6.95
N GLY A 77 13.37 -30.85 -6.64
CA GLY A 77 13.26 -29.73 -7.58
C GLY A 77 12.34 -29.99 -8.77
N ILE A 78 11.27 -30.77 -8.60
CA ILE A 78 10.33 -31.17 -9.66
C ILE A 78 8.97 -30.47 -9.50
N ALA A 79 8.45 -30.42 -8.28
CA ALA A 79 7.20 -29.76 -7.92
C ALA A 79 7.47 -28.39 -7.31
N MET A 80 6.48 -27.49 -7.42
CA MET A 80 6.58 -26.11 -6.94
C MET A 80 7.79 -25.36 -7.51
N VAL A 81 8.21 -25.73 -8.72
CA VAL A 81 9.33 -25.13 -9.43
C VAL A 81 8.84 -24.52 -10.74
N ALA A 82 9.29 -23.30 -11.03
CA ALA A 82 9.06 -22.58 -12.28
C ALA A 82 10.32 -22.59 -13.15
N GLY A 83 10.13 -22.47 -14.48
CA GLY A 83 11.17 -22.27 -15.48
C GLY A 83 12.51 -22.98 -15.20
N GLU A 84 13.56 -22.18 -15.04
CA GLU A 84 14.96 -22.60 -14.87
C GLU A 84 15.30 -23.20 -13.49
N GLY A 85 14.31 -23.63 -12.71
CA GLY A 85 14.53 -24.18 -11.37
C GLY A 85 14.20 -23.22 -10.23
N GLU A 86 13.46 -22.14 -10.48
CA GLU A 86 13.03 -21.20 -9.43
C GLU A 86 12.03 -21.90 -8.51
N ASP A 87 12.31 -21.96 -7.21
CA ASP A 87 11.35 -22.43 -6.21
C ASP A 87 10.23 -21.39 -6.02
N VAL A 88 9.01 -21.80 -6.33
CA VAL A 88 7.77 -21.00 -6.25
C VAL A 88 6.78 -21.64 -5.27
N ASN A 89 7.27 -22.37 -4.26
CA ASN A 89 6.41 -23.02 -3.30
C ASN A 89 5.58 -22.03 -2.47
N VAL A 90 4.29 -22.36 -2.33
CA VAL A 90 3.30 -21.44 -1.76
C VAL A 90 3.41 -21.35 -0.24
N VAL A 91 4.00 -22.36 0.39
CA VAL A 91 4.11 -22.48 1.85
C VAL A 91 5.16 -21.51 2.36
N ASP A 92 6.32 -21.44 1.71
CA ASP A 92 7.39 -20.53 2.08
C ASP A 92 7.01 -19.08 1.81
N ASP A 93 6.31 -18.82 0.71
CA ASP A 93 5.73 -17.51 0.40
C ASP A 93 4.71 -17.08 1.47
N TRP A 94 3.83 -17.99 1.89
CA TRP A 94 2.78 -17.72 2.86
C TRP A 94 3.33 -17.53 4.28
N ARG A 95 4.24 -18.38 4.76
CA ARG A 95 4.59 -18.48 6.19
C ARG A 95 5.29 -17.24 6.76
N SER A 96 5.96 -16.44 5.92
CA SER A 96 6.55 -15.14 6.30
C SER A 96 5.61 -13.94 6.08
N SER A 97 4.42 -14.15 5.54
CA SER A 97 3.42 -13.09 5.35
C SER A 97 2.77 -12.65 6.67
N MET A 98 2.15 -11.46 6.67
CA MET A 98 1.29 -11.03 7.79
C MET A 98 0.06 -11.92 7.95
N MET A 99 -0.38 -12.65 6.91
CA MET A 99 -1.53 -13.56 7.00
C MET A 99 -1.20 -14.79 7.84
N ALA A 100 -0.05 -15.45 7.60
CA ALA A 100 0.39 -16.58 8.42
C ALA A 100 0.66 -16.19 9.88
N ASN A 101 1.01 -14.92 10.11
CA ASN A 101 1.40 -14.42 11.41
C ASN A 101 0.36 -13.48 12.05
N SER A 102 -0.87 -13.45 11.53
CA SER A 102 -1.95 -12.56 11.98
C SER A 102 -2.34 -12.77 13.45
N ALA A 103 -2.16 -13.99 13.96
CA ALA A 103 -2.38 -14.38 15.36
C ALA A 103 -1.17 -14.12 16.27
N ARG A 104 0.02 -13.90 15.69
CA ARG A 104 1.29 -13.63 16.39
C ARG A 104 1.69 -12.16 16.37
N ASP A 105 1.05 -11.35 15.53
CA ASP A 105 1.33 -9.94 15.37
C ASP A 105 1.22 -9.20 16.72
N PRO A 106 2.34 -8.71 17.29
CA PRO A 106 2.32 -8.09 18.61
C PRO A 106 1.58 -6.75 18.62
N PHE A 107 1.48 -6.04 17.48
CA PHE A 107 0.68 -4.82 17.38
C PHE A 107 -0.81 -5.14 17.48
N PHE A 108 -1.27 -6.11 16.69
CA PHE A 108 -2.66 -6.59 16.75
C PHE A 108 -3.03 -7.05 18.16
N LEU A 109 -2.19 -7.88 18.76
CA LEU A 109 -2.41 -8.44 20.09
C LEU A 109 -2.49 -7.36 21.17
N ALA A 110 -1.62 -6.35 21.12
CA ALA A 110 -1.67 -5.19 22.01
C ALA A 110 -2.93 -4.35 21.77
N LYS A 111 -3.31 -4.12 20.51
CA LYS A 111 -4.48 -3.32 20.17
C LYS A 111 -5.77 -4.00 20.61
N MET A 112 -5.91 -5.31 20.41
CA MET A 112 -7.05 -6.09 20.88
C MET A 112 -7.16 -6.09 22.41
N GLU A 113 -6.02 -6.20 23.12
CA GLU A 113 -5.99 -6.07 24.59
C GLU A 113 -6.48 -4.69 25.03
N HIS A 114 -5.97 -3.62 24.39
CA HIS A 114 -6.38 -2.25 24.66
C HIS A 114 -7.88 -2.03 24.45
N GLU A 115 -8.43 -2.46 23.31
CA GLU A 115 -9.87 -2.35 23.04
C GLU A 115 -10.71 -3.07 24.11
N GLY A 116 -10.25 -4.24 24.58
CA GLY A 116 -10.92 -4.98 25.65
C GLY A 116 -10.79 -4.32 27.04
N LEU A 117 -9.70 -3.61 27.32
CA LEU A 117 -9.54 -2.82 28.55
C LEU A 117 -10.45 -1.58 28.55
N VAL A 118 -10.59 -0.94 27.38
CA VAL A 118 -11.45 0.24 27.21
C VAL A 118 -12.93 -0.14 27.22
N ASN A 119 -13.28 -1.32 26.70
CA ASN A 119 -14.67 -1.79 26.56
C ASN A 119 -14.90 -3.14 27.29
N PRO A 120 -14.75 -3.21 28.62
CA PRO A 120 -14.73 -4.47 29.37
C PRO A 120 -16.03 -5.27 29.26
N ALA A 121 -17.19 -4.60 29.16
CA ALA A 121 -18.49 -5.25 29.00
C ALA A 121 -18.65 -6.00 27.65
N TYR A 122 -17.86 -5.62 26.64
CA TYR A 122 -17.91 -6.20 25.29
C TYR A 122 -16.63 -6.97 24.92
N LYS A 123 -15.71 -7.15 25.87
CA LYS A 123 -14.38 -7.73 25.64
C LYS A 123 -14.44 -9.05 24.88
N GLU A 124 -15.27 -10.00 25.33
CA GLU A 124 -15.41 -11.30 24.68
C GLU A 124 -15.93 -11.19 23.23
N GLN A 125 -16.96 -10.37 23.01
CA GLN A 125 -17.51 -10.15 21.67
C GLN A 125 -16.51 -9.47 20.74
N LEU A 126 -15.75 -8.50 21.25
CA LEU A 126 -14.71 -7.80 20.50
C LEU A 126 -13.58 -8.75 20.11
N GLU A 127 -13.04 -9.50 21.06
CA GLU A 127 -11.97 -10.47 20.80
C GLU A 127 -12.42 -11.50 19.77
N HIS A 128 -13.63 -12.03 19.92
CA HIS A 128 -14.21 -12.94 18.94
C HIS A 128 -14.30 -12.30 17.55
N SER A 129 -14.78 -11.05 17.47
CA SER A 129 -14.91 -10.32 16.21
C SER A 129 -13.57 -10.15 15.50
N CYS A 130 -12.53 -9.72 16.23
CA CYS A 130 -11.17 -9.57 15.72
C CYS A 130 -10.60 -10.91 15.21
N LEU A 131 -10.79 -11.98 16.00
CA LEU A 131 -10.21 -13.29 15.70
C LEU A 131 -10.85 -13.98 14.49
N LYS A 132 -12.07 -13.60 14.07
CA LYS A 132 -12.66 -14.10 12.82
C LYS A 132 -11.77 -13.83 11.61
N CYS A 133 -11.04 -12.71 11.60
CA CYS A 133 -10.10 -12.36 10.53
C CYS A 133 -8.64 -12.72 10.84
N HIS A 134 -8.26 -12.81 12.12
CA HIS A 134 -6.87 -13.01 12.55
C HIS A 134 -6.50 -14.46 12.93
N ALA A 135 -7.50 -15.29 13.23
CA ALA A 135 -7.33 -16.73 13.51
C ALA A 135 -8.54 -17.55 12.98
N PRO A 136 -8.94 -17.36 11.70
CA PRO A 136 -10.22 -17.85 11.18
C PRO A 136 -10.42 -19.35 11.42
N LEU A 137 -9.42 -20.21 11.16
CA LEU A 137 -9.62 -21.65 11.28
C LEU A 137 -10.06 -22.07 12.68
N ALA A 138 -9.41 -21.54 13.73
CA ALA A 138 -9.77 -21.87 15.10
C ALA A 138 -11.14 -21.31 15.49
N VAL A 139 -11.47 -20.08 15.06
CA VAL A 139 -12.77 -19.47 15.34
C VAL A 139 -13.90 -20.27 14.71
N PHE A 140 -13.74 -20.65 13.45
CA PHE A 140 -14.77 -21.36 12.71
C PHE A 140 -14.86 -22.83 13.08
N GLU A 141 -13.76 -23.49 13.43
CA GLU A 141 -13.78 -24.82 14.04
C GLU A 141 -14.66 -24.83 15.30
N GLN A 142 -14.45 -23.87 16.21
CA GLN A 142 -15.26 -23.77 17.43
C GLN A 142 -16.73 -23.44 17.15
N LYS A 143 -16.98 -22.49 16.24
CA LYS A 143 -18.34 -22.11 15.82
C LYS A 143 -19.09 -23.31 15.25
N MET A 144 -18.46 -24.07 14.35
CA MET A 144 -19.08 -25.22 13.68
C MET A 144 -19.29 -26.42 14.62
N LEU A 145 -18.47 -26.56 15.66
CA LEU A 145 -18.68 -27.53 16.73
C LEU A 145 -19.79 -27.13 17.72
N GLY A 146 -20.33 -25.91 17.61
CA GLY A 146 -21.35 -25.40 18.54
C GLY A 146 -20.79 -24.99 19.91
N ASN A 147 -19.49 -24.70 19.99
CA ASN A 147 -18.84 -24.24 21.21
C ASN A 147 -19.04 -22.73 21.44
N PRO A 148 -18.75 -22.23 22.65
CA PRO A 148 -18.77 -20.79 22.94
C PRO A 148 -17.84 -19.97 22.03
N PRO A 149 -18.02 -18.64 21.94
CA PRO A 149 -17.16 -17.76 21.15
C PRO A 149 -15.68 -17.96 21.46
N PHE A 150 -14.87 -18.07 20.41
CA PHE A 150 -13.41 -18.12 20.55
C PHE A 150 -12.88 -16.72 20.91
N THR A 151 -12.02 -16.65 21.92
CA THR A 151 -11.53 -15.41 22.54
C THR A 151 -10.00 -15.42 22.69
N MET A 152 -9.42 -14.33 23.18
CA MET A 152 -7.98 -14.24 23.41
C MET A 152 -7.47 -15.31 24.39
N ALA A 153 -8.28 -15.73 25.38
CA ALA A 153 -7.91 -16.79 26.31
C ALA A 153 -7.68 -18.15 25.60
N HIS A 154 -8.40 -18.40 24.51
CA HIS A 154 -8.22 -19.61 23.71
C HIS A 154 -7.03 -19.51 22.76
N LEU A 155 -6.74 -18.31 22.26
CA LEU A 155 -5.63 -18.03 21.33
C LEU A 155 -4.28 -18.51 21.87
N ASP A 156 -4.02 -18.30 23.16
CA ASP A 156 -2.74 -18.62 23.82
C ASP A 156 -2.41 -20.12 23.87
N THR A 157 -3.42 -20.98 23.71
CA THR A 157 -3.27 -22.43 23.83
C THR A 157 -3.63 -23.18 22.54
N SER A 158 -4.19 -22.48 21.55
CA SER A 158 -4.69 -23.08 20.32
C SER A 158 -3.64 -23.12 19.22
N VAL A 159 -3.11 -24.31 18.95
CA VAL A 159 -2.17 -24.56 17.84
C VAL A 159 -2.77 -24.16 16.49
N MET A 160 -4.06 -24.45 16.26
CA MET A 160 -4.76 -24.05 15.03
C MET A 160 -4.92 -22.52 14.91
N ALA A 161 -5.12 -21.81 16.02
CA ALA A 161 -5.24 -20.34 15.98
C ALA A 161 -3.90 -19.69 15.66
N GLN A 162 -2.81 -20.28 16.17
CA GLN A 162 -1.45 -19.89 15.83
C GLN A 162 -1.09 -20.23 14.37
N ASP A 163 -1.97 -20.83 13.57
CA ASP A 163 -1.74 -20.97 12.12
C ASP A 163 -2.24 -19.72 11.34
N GLY A 164 -2.78 -18.72 12.03
CA GLY A 164 -3.20 -17.44 11.46
C GLY A 164 -4.29 -17.59 10.39
N VAL A 165 -4.22 -16.75 9.36
CA VAL A 165 -4.98 -16.91 8.11
C VAL A 165 -4.29 -17.96 7.24
N SER A 166 -4.59 -19.23 7.54
CA SER A 166 -4.02 -20.41 6.89
C SER A 166 -4.72 -20.76 5.56
N CYS A 167 -4.21 -21.78 4.84
CA CYS A 167 -4.63 -22.15 3.49
C CYS A 167 -6.16 -22.30 3.36
N LEU A 168 -6.77 -23.01 4.31
CA LEU A 168 -8.20 -23.31 4.28
C LEU A 168 -9.10 -22.09 4.59
N ALA A 169 -8.54 -21.03 5.18
CA ALA A 169 -9.28 -19.80 5.43
C ALA A 169 -9.70 -19.12 4.12
N CYS A 170 -8.95 -19.36 3.03
CA CYS A 170 -9.28 -18.94 1.68
C CYS A 170 -9.87 -20.10 0.88
N HIS A 171 -9.21 -21.26 0.88
CA HIS A 171 -9.54 -22.36 -0.03
C HIS A 171 -10.83 -23.10 0.32
N MET A 172 -11.40 -22.98 1.53
CA MET A 172 -12.69 -23.61 1.84
C MET A 172 -13.87 -22.61 1.78
N GLN A 173 -13.64 -21.34 1.46
CA GLN A 173 -14.73 -20.36 1.42
C GLN A 173 -15.77 -20.75 0.37
N ASN A 174 -17.04 -20.63 0.75
CA ASN A 174 -18.14 -21.00 -0.13
C ASN A 174 -18.30 -19.96 -1.27
N PRO A 175 -18.30 -20.38 -2.55
CA PRO A 175 -18.45 -19.50 -3.70
C PRO A 175 -19.67 -18.57 -3.63
N ASP A 176 -20.80 -19.05 -3.10
CA ASP A 176 -22.07 -18.31 -3.09
C ASP A 176 -22.08 -17.16 -2.06
N SER A 177 -21.09 -17.12 -1.18
CA SER A 177 -21.00 -16.18 -0.06
C SER A 177 -19.80 -15.23 -0.14
N ALA A 178 -18.80 -15.57 -0.94
CA ALA A 178 -17.61 -14.73 -1.13
C ALA A 178 -18.03 -13.35 -1.67
N SER A 179 -17.48 -12.27 -1.11
CA SER A 179 -17.84 -10.87 -1.40
C SER A 179 -19.25 -10.38 -1.04
N VAL A 180 -20.08 -11.23 -0.41
CA VAL A 180 -21.43 -10.86 0.06
C VAL A 180 -21.43 -10.53 1.56
N PHE A 181 -20.67 -11.29 2.34
CA PHE A 181 -20.54 -11.12 3.78
C PHE A 181 -19.19 -10.51 4.14
N PHE A 182 -19.16 -9.71 5.22
CA PHE A 182 -18.02 -8.88 5.63
C PHE A 182 -17.75 -9.01 7.14
N SER A 183 -16.76 -8.28 7.65
CA SER A 183 -16.34 -8.32 9.06
C SER A 183 -15.99 -9.74 9.53
N GLY A 184 -15.33 -10.52 8.66
CA GLY A 184 -14.94 -11.90 8.94
C GLY A 184 -16.10 -12.88 9.07
N ASP A 185 -17.31 -12.55 8.60
CA ASP A 185 -18.41 -13.51 8.50
C ASP A 185 -18.21 -14.42 7.28
N LEU A 186 -17.21 -15.29 7.39
CA LEU A 186 -16.83 -16.25 6.36
C LEU A 186 -17.74 -17.48 6.44
N HIS A 187 -18.13 -18.03 5.28
CA HIS A 187 -18.84 -19.30 5.20
C HIS A 187 -17.98 -20.32 4.50
N PHE A 188 -17.93 -21.54 5.05
CA PHE A 188 -17.06 -22.61 4.57
C PHE A 188 -17.85 -23.81 4.07
N ASP A 189 -17.34 -24.47 3.04
CA ASP A 189 -17.70 -25.85 2.72
C ASP A 189 -16.70 -26.77 3.44
N SER A 190 -17.18 -27.54 4.43
CA SER A 190 -16.31 -28.39 5.25
C SER A 190 -15.72 -29.61 4.52
N ALA A 191 -16.18 -29.90 3.30
CA ALA A 191 -15.74 -31.06 2.53
C ALA A 191 -14.93 -30.67 1.27
N ARG A 192 -15.07 -29.43 0.79
CA ARG A 192 -14.47 -28.97 -0.47
C ARG A 192 -13.39 -27.92 -0.29
N VAL A 193 -12.40 -27.99 -1.17
CA VAL A 193 -11.38 -26.96 -1.33
C VAL A 193 -11.38 -26.45 -2.77
N TRP A 194 -11.32 -25.14 -2.93
CA TRP A 194 -11.50 -24.45 -4.20
C TRP A 194 -10.16 -23.97 -4.75
N GLY A 195 -9.87 -24.30 -6.00
CA GLY A 195 -8.69 -23.86 -6.72
C GLY A 195 -9.03 -23.19 -8.06
N PRO A 196 -8.02 -22.68 -8.78
CA PRO A 196 -8.22 -22.03 -10.08
C PRO A 196 -8.41 -23.03 -11.25
N TYR A 197 -8.04 -24.30 -11.06
CA TYR A 197 -7.92 -25.30 -12.12
C TYR A 197 -9.21 -26.10 -12.33
N THR A 198 -9.45 -26.58 -13.54
CA THR A 198 -10.64 -27.37 -13.88
C THR A 198 -10.56 -28.79 -13.33
N GLN A 199 -11.69 -29.50 -13.31
CA GLN A 199 -11.76 -30.89 -12.83
C GLN A 199 -10.85 -31.84 -13.63
N GLU A 200 -10.65 -31.60 -14.93
CA GLU A 200 -9.76 -32.41 -15.77
C GLU A 200 -8.28 -32.20 -15.43
N GLN A 201 -7.94 -31.06 -14.81
CA GLN A 201 -6.58 -30.72 -14.38
C GLN A 201 -6.25 -31.24 -12.98
N ILE A 202 -7.28 -31.62 -12.20
CA ILE A 202 -7.16 -31.98 -10.80
C ILE A 202 -7.16 -33.50 -10.66
N ASN A 203 -6.32 -34.03 -9.76
CA ASN A 203 -6.40 -35.41 -9.31
C ASN A 203 -6.99 -35.46 -7.89
N PRO A 204 -8.31 -35.65 -7.72
CA PRO A 204 -8.96 -35.54 -6.42
C PRO A 204 -8.51 -36.62 -5.43
N ALA A 205 -8.14 -37.81 -5.93
CA ALA A 205 -7.77 -38.94 -5.07
C ALA A 205 -6.54 -38.64 -4.18
N ILE A 206 -5.63 -37.77 -4.62
CA ILE A 206 -4.45 -37.39 -3.84
C ILE A 206 -4.89 -36.55 -2.62
N MET A 207 -5.66 -35.49 -2.82
CA MET A 207 -6.10 -34.62 -1.72
C MET A 207 -7.07 -35.33 -0.77
N GLU A 208 -8.01 -36.11 -1.31
CA GLU A 208 -8.94 -36.90 -0.50
C GLU A 208 -8.22 -37.91 0.39
N PHE A 209 -7.14 -38.51 -0.08
CA PHE A 209 -6.37 -39.46 0.71
C PHE A 209 -5.50 -38.80 1.79
N PHE A 210 -4.81 -37.70 1.47
CA PHE A 210 -3.84 -37.07 2.40
C PHE A 210 -4.48 -36.15 3.43
N VAL A 211 -5.46 -35.35 3.01
CA VAL A 211 -6.04 -34.28 3.83
C VAL A 211 -7.55 -34.39 3.98
N GLY A 212 -8.20 -35.31 3.27
CA GLY A 212 -9.63 -35.59 3.44
C GLY A 212 -10.58 -34.61 2.75
N PHE A 213 -10.05 -33.74 1.88
CA PHE A 213 -10.84 -32.73 1.17
C PHE A 213 -10.98 -33.07 -0.32
N THR A 214 -12.15 -32.79 -0.88
CA THR A 214 -12.41 -32.91 -2.33
C THR A 214 -12.08 -31.58 -3.02
N PRO A 215 -11.08 -31.53 -3.92
CA PRO A 215 -10.75 -30.33 -4.67
C PRO A 215 -11.74 -30.04 -5.80
N ASP A 216 -12.00 -28.76 -6.04
CA ASP A 216 -12.92 -28.29 -7.08
C ASP A 216 -12.52 -26.90 -7.62
N GLN A 217 -13.07 -26.49 -8.76
CA GLN A 217 -12.80 -25.18 -9.35
C GLN A 217 -13.71 -24.11 -8.73
N GLY A 218 -13.12 -23.00 -8.28
CA GLY A 218 -13.87 -21.85 -7.75
C GLY A 218 -13.56 -20.55 -8.51
N SER A 219 -14.56 -19.96 -9.17
CA SER A 219 -14.41 -18.67 -9.86
C SER A 219 -14.09 -17.51 -8.89
N HIS A 220 -14.60 -17.56 -7.66
CA HIS A 220 -14.31 -16.58 -6.60
C HIS A 220 -12.83 -16.58 -6.15
N ILE A 221 -12.10 -17.68 -6.38
CA ILE A 221 -10.63 -17.74 -6.23
C ILE A 221 -9.95 -16.98 -7.39
N LEU A 222 -10.59 -16.91 -8.55
CA LEU A 222 -10.11 -16.28 -9.78
C LEU A 222 -10.45 -14.79 -9.92
N ASP A 223 -11.38 -14.23 -9.16
CA ASP A 223 -11.76 -12.82 -9.24
C ASP A 223 -11.35 -11.99 -7.99
N GLY A 224 -10.90 -12.66 -6.92
CA GLY A 224 -10.46 -12.02 -5.68
C GLY A 224 -11.55 -11.83 -4.63
N SER A 225 -12.78 -12.29 -4.89
CA SER A 225 -13.91 -12.21 -3.95
C SER A 225 -13.64 -12.88 -2.60
N VAL A 226 -12.76 -13.87 -2.56
CA VAL A 226 -12.29 -14.56 -1.34
C VAL A 226 -11.61 -13.60 -0.33
N CYS A 227 -11.07 -12.46 -0.79
CA CYS A 227 -10.42 -11.47 0.06
C CYS A 227 -11.42 -10.58 0.80
N ALA A 228 -12.62 -10.39 0.23
CA ALA A 228 -13.57 -9.37 0.65
C ALA A 228 -14.07 -9.53 2.09
N GLY A 229 -14.27 -10.77 2.55
CA GLY A 229 -14.82 -11.04 3.88
C GLY A 229 -13.94 -10.50 5.02
N CYS A 230 -12.61 -10.54 4.85
CA CYS A 230 -11.66 -9.99 5.82
C CYS A 230 -11.24 -8.56 5.49
N HIS A 231 -11.23 -8.16 4.20
CA HIS A 231 -10.81 -6.83 3.75
C HIS A 231 -11.93 -5.78 3.69
N THR A 232 -13.07 -6.08 4.32
CA THR A 232 -14.10 -5.12 4.74
C THR A 232 -14.41 -5.39 6.21
N ALA A 233 -14.11 -4.45 7.11
CA ALA A 233 -14.57 -4.52 8.50
C ALA A 233 -15.45 -3.31 8.84
N ILE A 234 -16.60 -3.67 9.38
CA ILE A 234 -17.68 -2.78 9.78
C ILE A 234 -17.93 -3.06 11.26
N ASN A 235 -17.73 -2.03 12.08
CA ASN A 235 -17.95 -2.07 13.51
C ASN A 235 -19.31 -1.47 13.86
N GLN A 236 -19.89 -1.95 14.95
CA GLN A 236 -21.08 -1.35 15.55
C GLN A 236 -20.63 -0.46 16.70
N SER A 237 -20.78 0.84 16.53
CA SER A 237 -20.17 1.82 17.42
C SER A 237 -20.90 1.92 18.77
N GLN A 238 -20.16 2.36 19.78
CA GLN A 238 -20.62 2.57 21.14
C GLN A 238 -20.30 3.99 21.60
N ASP A 239 -21.14 4.53 22.49
CA ASP A 239 -20.87 5.79 23.17
C ASP A 239 -19.80 5.62 24.27
N LEU A 240 -19.45 6.73 24.93
CA LEU A 240 -18.43 6.73 25.99
C LEU A 240 -18.86 5.96 27.26
N GLN A 241 -20.14 5.61 27.38
CA GLN A 241 -20.68 4.79 28.46
C GLN A 241 -20.80 3.32 28.06
N GLY A 242 -20.45 2.96 26.81
CA GLY A 242 -20.53 1.61 26.27
C GLY A 242 -21.91 1.23 25.73
N ASN A 243 -22.84 2.18 25.55
CA ASN A 243 -24.13 1.87 24.93
C ASN A 243 -24.01 1.87 23.40
N PRO A 244 -24.67 0.94 22.68
CA PRO A 244 -24.71 0.96 21.23
C PRO A 244 -25.31 2.26 20.69
N THR A 245 -24.66 2.89 19.72
CA THR A 245 -25.16 4.12 19.08
C THR A 245 -26.16 3.83 17.95
N GLY A 246 -26.19 2.58 17.47
CA GLY A 246 -26.91 2.17 16.26
C GLY A 246 -26.21 2.57 14.95
N ALA A 247 -25.03 3.20 15.02
CA ALA A 247 -24.23 3.53 13.86
C ALA A 247 -23.31 2.37 13.46
N SER A 248 -23.19 2.17 12.15
CA SER A 248 -22.14 1.34 11.55
C SER A 248 -20.94 2.21 11.21
N PHE A 249 -19.77 1.86 11.74
CA PHE A 249 -18.51 2.49 11.39
C PHE A 249 -17.67 1.60 10.48
N TYR A 250 -17.28 2.16 9.34
CA TYR A 250 -16.48 1.47 8.33
C TYR A 250 -14.99 1.63 8.64
N GLU A 251 -14.45 0.71 9.43
CA GLU A 251 -13.04 0.71 9.86
C GLU A 251 -12.08 0.53 8.68
N GLN A 252 -12.36 -0.48 7.85
CA GLN A 252 -11.59 -0.77 6.65
C GLN A 252 -12.54 -1.21 5.52
N THR A 253 -12.33 -0.67 4.32
CA THR A 253 -13.26 -0.86 3.19
C THR A 253 -12.52 -1.08 1.87
N MET A 254 -11.37 -1.77 1.91
CA MET A 254 -10.52 -2.01 0.72
C MET A 254 -11.30 -2.64 -0.44
N TRP A 255 -12.21 -3.58 -0.16
CA TRP A 255 -13.05 -4.18 -1.20
C TRP A 255 -13.98 -3.16 -1.86
N GLN A 256 -14.60 -2.27 -1.08
CA GLN A 256 -15.47 -1.22 -1.59
C GLN A 256 -14.69 -0.10 -2.29
N GLU A 257 -13.49 0.21 -1.81
CA GLU A 257 -12.54 1.11 -2.49
C GLU A 257 -12.16 0.52 -3.85
N TYR A 258 -11.90 -0.78 -3.93
CA TYR A 258 -11.66 -1.51 -5.19
C TYR A 258 -12.84 -1.51 -6.13
N LYS A 259 -14.05 -1.78 -5.63
CA LYS A 259 -15.27 -1.67 -6.42
C LYS A 259 -15.46 -0.28 -7.03
N ASN A 260 -15.01 0.77 -6.34
CA ASN A 260 -15.06 2.15 -6.82
C ASN A 260 -13.74 2.55 -7.52
N SER A 261 -13.21 1.69 -8.39
CA SER A 261 -12.03 1.96 -9.20
C SER A 261 -12.27 1.48 -10.64
N ILE A 262 -11.45 1.98 -11.57
CA ILE A 262 -11.46 1.48 -12.97
C ILE A 262 -11.11 -0.01 -13.09
N TYR A 263 -10.49 -0.59 -12.06
CA TYR A 263 -10.00 -1.97 -12.11
C TYR A 263 -11.07 -2.99 -11.79
N TYR A 264 -12.17 -2.58 -11.16
CA TYR A 264 -13.26 -3.49 -10.82
C TYR A 264 -13.89 -4.11 -12.07
N GLY A 265 -14.03 -5.43 -12.09
CA GLY A 265 -14.55 -6.19 -13.23
C GLY A 265 -13.54 -6.42 -14.35
N SER A 266 -12.28 -6.01 -14.18
CA SER A 266 -11.16 -6.34 -15.08
C SER A 266 -10.36 -7.55 -14.58
N GLU A 267 -9.37 -7.99 -15.35
CA GLU A 267 -8.40 -9.01 -14.88
C GLU A 267 -7.48 -8.48 -13.76
N GLN A 268 -7.39 -7.15 -13.59
CA GLN A 268 -6.68 -6.50 -12.49
C GLN A 268 -7.55 -6.50 -11.24
N ASN A 269 -7.19 -7.32 -10.28
CA ASN A 269 -7.90 -7.51 -9.01
C ASN A 269 -6.88 -7.72 -7.89
N CYS A 270 -7.34 -7.97 -6.66
CA CYS A 270 -6.48 -8.14 -5.49
C CYS A 270 -5.28 -9.08 -5.77
N ARG A 271 -5.52 -10.15 -6.53
CA ARG A 271 -4.53 -11.20 -6.78
C ARG A 271 -3.55 -10.81 -7.89
N SER A 272 -3.91 -9.93 -8.83
CA SER A 272 -2.98 -9.54 -9.89
C SER A 272 -1.72 -8.87 -9.33
N CYS A 273 -1.83 -8.18 -8.19
CA CYS A 273 -0.70 -7.58 -7.48
C CYS A 273 -0.24 -8.43 -6.29
N HIS A 274 -1.16 -8.88 -5.43
CA HIS A 274 -0.79 -9.56 -4.17
C HIS A 274 -0.50 -11.06 -4.34
N MET A 275 -0.92 -11.68 -5.43
CA MET A 275 -0.68 -13.09 -5.75
C MET A 275 -0.35 -13.25 -7.25
N PRO A 276 0.76 -12.64 -7.72
CA PRO A 276 1.03 -12.49 -9.14
C PRO A 276 1.11 -13.86 -9.82
N ARG A 277 0.59 -13.91 -11.05
CA ARG A 277 0.55 -15.15 -11.83
C ARG A 277 1.73 -15.25 -12.78
N ILE A 278 2.29 -16.45 -12.87
CA ILE A 278 3.27 -16.84 -13.89
C ILE A 278 2.63 -17.78 -14.91
N GLN A 279 3.19 -17.83 -16.12
CA GLN A 279 2.72 -18.69 -17.21
C GLN A 279 3.48 -20.02 -17.28
N ASP A 280 4.53 -20.17 -16.47
CA ASP A 280 5.27 -21.42 -16.32
C ASP A 280 4.35 -22.58 -15.93
N SER A 281 4.69 -23.78 -16.43
CA SER A 281 4.00 -25.01 -16.08
C SER A 281 4.54 -25.53 -14.75
N VAL A 282 3.78 -25.37 -13.67
CA VAL A 282 4.19 -25.74 -12.31
C VAL A 282 3.47 -27.01 -11.87
N LYS A 283 4.22 -28.05 -11.49
CA LYS A 283 3.62 -29.23 -10.83
C LYS A 283 3.28 -28.88 -9.39
N LEU A 284 2.03 -29.11 -9.01
CA LEU A 284 1.49 -28.59 -7.74
C LEU A 284 1.79 -29.46 -6.51
N ALA A 285 2.24 -30.70 -6.69
CA ALA A 285 2.44 -31.63 -5.58
C ALA A 285 3.78 -32.34 -5.69
N SER A 286 4.62 -32.19 -4.66
CA SER A 286 5.82 -32.99 -4.41
C SER A 286 5.45 -34.46 -4.27
N GLU A 287 6.41 -35.38 -4.45
CA GLU A 287 6.21 -36.84 -4.43
C GLU A 287 5.36 -37.44 -5.57
N TYR A 288 4.71 -36.61 -6.40
CA TYR A 288 3.83 -37.04 -7.48
C TYR A 288 4.37 -36.68 -8.86
N ILE A 289 5.53 -37.24 -9.21
CA ILE A 289 6.27 -36.92 -10.45
C ILE A 289 5.46 -37.12 -11.75
N PHE A 290 4.42 -37.97 -11.72
CA PHE A 290 3.57 -38.26 -12.86
C PHE A 290 2.51 -37.17 -13.15
N LEU A 291 2.31 -36.21 -12.24
CA LEU A 291 1.38 -35.11 -12.47
C LEU A 291 1.89 -34.19 -13.59
N GLY A 292 0.96 -33.72 -14.42
CA GLY A 292 1.21 -32.62 -15.34
C GLY A 292 1.35 -31.30 -14.59
N GLY A 293 2.16 -30.39 -15.12
CA GLY A 293 2.24 -29.02 -14.59
C GLY A 293 1.02 -28.19 -15.00
N GLN A 294 0.69 -27.21 -14.17
CA GLN A 294 -0.46 -26.33 -14.34
C GLN A 294 -0.01 -24.91 -14.67
N SER A 295 -0.79 -24.23 -15.52
CA SER A 295 -0.58 -22.84 -15.91
C SER A 295 -1.93 -22.18 -16.21
N PRO A 296 -2.14 -20.90 -15.84
CA PRO A 296 -1.23 -20.05 -15.08
C PRO A 296 -1.13 -20.48 -13.59
N PHE A 297 -0.02 -20.16 -12.93
CA PHE A 297 0.22 -20.45 -11.51
C PHE A 297 0.27 -19.16 -10.69
N GLY A 298 -0.47 -19.10 -9.58
CA GLY A 298 -0.51 -17.94 -8.69
C GLY A 298 0.48 -18.06 -7.53
N LYS A 299 1.50 -17.20 -7.49
CA LYS A 299 2.45 -17.15 -6.37
C LYS A 299 1.75 -16.61 -5.12
N HIS A 300 2.05 -17.17 -3.95
CA HIS A 300 1.37 -16.79 -2.70
C HIS A 300 2.11 -15.67 -1.96
N HIS A 301 2.59 -14.67 -2.71
CA HIS A 301 3.42 -13.58 -2.19
C HIS A 301 2.76 -12.87 -1.00
N LEU A 302 1.45 -12.57 -1.12
CA LEU A 302 0.59 -11.99 -0.08
C LEU A 302 1.19 -10.74 0.58
N ALA A 303 2.03 -10.01 -0.16
CA ALA A 303 2.77 -8.86 0.33
C ALA A 303 1.87 -7.62 0.36
N GLY A 304 1.83 -6.93 1.50
CA GLY A 304 1.13 -5.66 1.68
C GLY A 304 2.00 -4.46 1.30
N GLY A 305 1.80 -3.34 2.00
CA GLY A 305 2.54 -2.09 1.78
C GLY A 305 3.22 -1.53 3.04
N GLY A 306 3.55 -2.34 4.05
CA GLY A 306 4.23 -1.85 5.25
C GLY A 306 5.31 -2.81 5.73
N THR A 307 6.55 -2.32 5.88
CA THR A 307 7.68 -3.19 6.22
C THR A 307 7.99 -3.23 7.72
N PHE A 308 7.55 -2.22 8.48
CA PHE A 308 7.86 -2.08 9.91
C PHE A 308 7.55 -3.35 10.71
N MET A 309 6.32 -3.86 10.61
CA MET A 309 5.94 -5.08 11.34
C MET A 309 6.68 -6.32 10.83
N LEU A 310 6.93 -6.43 9.53
CA LEU A 310 7.70 -7.56 8.97
C LEU A 310 9.15 -7.57 9.49
N LYS A 311 9.80 -6.40 9.53
CA LYS A 311 11.15 -6.22 10.07
C LYS A 311 11.21 -6.53 11.56
N LEU A 312 10.27 -6.00 12.34
CA LEU A 312 10.14 -6.29 13.79
C LEU A 312 9.94 -7.78 14.04
N MET A 313 9.08 -8.44 13.28
CA MET A 313 8.79 -9.87 13.43
C MET A 313 9.98 -10.73 13.00
N LYS A 314 10.71 -10.35 11.95
CA LYS A 314 11.96 -10.99 11.52
C LYS A 314 13.01 -10.96 12.63
N ASP A 315 13.16 -9.83 13.31
CA ASP A 315 14.14 -9.68 14.39
C ASP A 315 13.73 -10.44 15.66
N LEU A 316 12.46 -10.84 15.78
CA LEU A 316 11.87 -11.47 16.95
C LEU A 316 11.26 -12.85 16.67
N ILE A 317 11.73 -13.55 15.63
CA ILE A 317 11.20 -14.86 15.19
C ILE A 317 11.06 -15.85 16.35
N ASP A 318 12.13 -16.05 17.12
CA ASP A 318 12.13 -17.02 18.24
C ASP A 318 11.20 -16.57 19.38
N THR A 319 11.23 -15.28 19.72
CA THR A 319 10.39 -14.68 20.78
C THR A 319 8.90 -14.80 20.46
N LEU A 320 8.54 -14.65 19.19
CA LEU A 320 7.16 -14.70 18.71
C LEU A 320 6.73 -16.12 18.28
N GLY A 321 7.65 -17.09 18.27
CA GLY A 321 7.38 -18.47 17.85
C GLY A 321 6.92 -18.56 16.39
N ILE A 322 7.54 -17.78 15.51
CA ILE A 322 7.19 -17.69 14.08
C ILE A 322 7.82 -18.86 13.31
N PRO A 323 7.03 -19.69 12.59
CA PRO A 323 7.55 -20.81 11.80
C PRO A 323 8.01 -20.34 10.40
N ALA A 324 8.89 -19.34 10.37
CA ALA A 324 9.50 -18.82 9.15
C ALA A 324 10.97 -18.46 9.39
N THR A 325 11.78 -18.49 8.33
CA THR A 325 13.20 -18.15 8.41
C THR A 325 13.44 -16.67 8.10
N PRO A 326 14.59 -16.10 8.53
CA PRO A 326 14.97 -14.75 8.13
C PRO A 326 15.00 -14.53 6.62
N VAL A 327 15.42 -15.54 5.83
CA VAL A 327 15.49 -15.46 4.36
C VAL A 327 14.12 -15.30 3.72
N GLN A 328 13.09 -15.93 4.28
CA GLN A 328 11.72 -15.79 3.78
C GLN A 328 11.11 -14.45 4.18
N PHE A 329 11.44 -13.95 5.39
CA PHE A 329 11.12 -12.57 5.71
C PHE A 329 11.80 -11.59 4.75
N ASP A 330 13.05 -11.83 4.38
CA ASP A 330 13.76 -10.99 3.40
C ASP A 330 13.05 -10.96 2.04
N SER A 331 12.53 -12.09 1.55
CA SER A 331 11.76 -12.11 0.31
C SER A 331 10.42 -11.38 0.43
N THR A 332 9.68 -11.56 1.54
CA THR A 332 8.41 -10.84 1.79
C THR A 332 8.63 -9.34 1.97
N ILE A 333 9.70 -8.92 2.67
CA ILE A 333 10.07 -7.52 2.85
C ILE A 333 10.42 -6.91 1.49
N ALA A 334 11.25 -7.58 0.68
CA ALA A 334 11.61 -7.08 -0.66
C ALA A 334 10.38 -6.89 -1.57
N ARG A 335 9.42 -7.82 -1.54
CA ARG A 335 8.15 -7.69 -2.28
C ARG A 335 7.27 -6.55 -1.75
N THR A 336 7.27 -6.34 -0.44
CA THR A 336 6.53 -5.23 0.21
C THR A 336 7.14 -3.88 -0.15
N GLU A 337 8.48 -3.77 -0.14
CA GLU A 337 9.20 -2.59 -0.60
C GLU A 337 8.93 -2.34 -2.09
N TYR A 338 8.95 -3.38 -2.92
CA TYR A 338 8.60 -3.25 -4.33
C TYR A 338 7.18 -2.68 -4.51
N HIS A 339 6.16 -3.20 -3.81
CA HIS A 339 4.80 -2.64 -3.88
C HIS A 339 4.75 -1.16 -3.47
N LEU A 340 5.43 -0.78 -2.39
CA LEU A 340 5.53 0.62 -1.95
C LEU A 340 6.15 1.52 -3.02
N ARG A 341 7.17 1.04 -3.75
CA ARG A 341 7.80 1.82 -4.83
C ARG A 341 6.96 1.97 -6.09
N HIS A 342 5.92 1.16 -6.24
CA HIS A 342 5.10 1.09 -7.45
C HIS A 342 3.61 1.30 -7.16
N SER A 343 3.26 1.96 -6.05
CA SER A 343 1.87 2.25 -5.68
C SER A 343 1.39 3.65 -6.06
N LEU A 344 2.32 4.57 -6.31
CA LEU A 344 2.05 5.98 -6.49
C LEU A 344 2.95 6.53 -7.60
N GLU A 345 2.43 7.39 -8.46
CA GLU A 345 3.21 8.25 -9.35
C GLU A 345 3.33 9.65 -8.74
N MET A 346 4.45 10.34 -8.99
CA MET A 346 4.70 11.69 -8.49
C MET A 346 5.30 12.56 -9.58
N THR A 347 4.86 13.81 -9.64
CA THR A 347 5.45 14.86 -10.47
C THR A 347 5.79 16.06 -9.59
N THR A 348 6.98 16.63 -9.79
CA THR A 348 7.39 17.89 -9.16
C THR A 348 7.60 18.92 -10.25
N GLN A 349 6.90 20.05 -10.19
CA GLN A 349 6.95 21.06 -11.25
C GLN A 349 7.05 22.46 -10.68
N VAL A 350 7.94 23.29 -11.22
CA VAL A 350 7.98 24.72 -10.90
C VAL A 350 6.94 25.44 -11.75
N MET A 351 6.05 26.15 -11.08
CA MET A 351 4.98 26.90 -11.73
C MET A 351 5.39 28.33 -12.02
N ASP A 352 6.05 28.97 -11.05
CA ASP A 352 6.54 30.34 -11.18
C ASP A 352 7.67 30.59 -10.17
N ARG A 353 8.45 31.64 -10.42
CA ARG A 353 9.43 32.15 -9.47
C ARG A 353 9.43 33.68 -9.51
N THR A 354 9.11 34.28 -8.38
CA THR A 354 9.26 35.71 -8.13
C THR A 354 10.56 35.98 -7.37
N ASP A 355 10.83 37.26 -7.11
CA ASP A 355 11.98 37.68 -6.29
C ASP A 355 11.91 37.14 -4.85
N ASP A 356 10.70 36.83 -4.35
CA ASP A 356 10.43 36.46 -2.96
C ASP A 356 9.86 35.04 -2.76
N THR A 357 9.37 34.40 -3.82
CA THR A 357 8.63 33.14 -3.74
C THR A 357 8.92 32.21 -4.90
N LEU A 358 9.17 30.94 -4.59
CA LEU A 358 9.17 29.84 -5.55
C LEU A 358 7.84 29.11 -5.45
N TYR A 359 7.07 29.11 -6.54
CA TYR A 359 5.81 28.39 -6.67
C TYR A 359 6.05 27.04 -7.32
N MET A 360 5.62 25.97 -6.67
CA MET A 360 5.85 24.60 -7.12
C MET A 360 4.65 23.72 -6.83
N ASP A 361 4.34 22.83 -7.75
CA ASP A 361 3.31 21.81 -7.60
C ASP A 361 3.95 20.45 -7.37
N VAL A 362 3.39 19.70 -6.43
CA VAL A 362 3.65 18.27 -6.23
C VAL A 362 2.37 17.51 -6.54
N GLY A 363 2.30 16.94 -7.74
CA GLY A 363 1.18 16.11 -8.17
C GLY A 363 1.42 14.65 -7.82
N LEU A 364 0.44 13.99 -7.21
CA LEU A 364 0.45 12.58 -6.85
C LEU A 364 -0.70 11.85 -7.54
N THR A 365 -0.46 10.65 -8.06
CA THR A 365 -1.51 9.81 -8.66
C THR A 365 -1.42 8.41 -8.10
N ASN A 366 -2.54 7.92 -7.56
CA ASN A 366 -2.65 6.57 -7.04
C ASN A 366 -2.94 5.57 -8.17
N ILE A 367 -1.97 4.69 -8.43
CA ILE A 367 -2.04 3.69 -9.51
C ILE A 367 -2.44 2.29 -9.03
N ILE A 368 -2.87 2.16 -7.77
CA ILE A 368 -3.41 0.90 -7.22
C ILE A 368 -4.92 0.97 -7.09
N GLY A 369 -5.56 -0.20 -7.04
CA GLY A 369 -7.01 -0.31 -7.09
C GLY A 369 -7.75 0.02 -5.80
N HIS A 370 -7.14 0.60 -4.79
CA HIS A 370 -7.83 1.02 -3.56
C HIS A 370 -7.16 2.30 -3.04
N LYS A 371 -7.64 2.90 -1.94
CA LYS A 371 -7.04 4.15 -1.45
C LYS A 371 -5.55 3.96 -1.09
N PHE A 372 -4.76 5.02 -1.16
CA PHE A 372 -3.38 5.03 -0.73
C PHE A 372 -3.17 6.02 0.43
N PRO A 373 -2.69 5.56 1.61
CA PRO A 373 -2.59 4.16 2.03
C PRO A 373 -3.93 3.59 2.53
N SER A 374 -4.33 2.37 2.11
CA SER A 374 -5.54 1.69 2.65
C SER A 374 -5.24 0.71 3.78
N GLY A 375 -6.31 0.14 4.36
CA GLY A 375 -6.29 -0.84 5.44
C GLY A 375 -6.67 -0.24 6.78
N PHE A 376 -6.04 -0.76 7.85
CA PHE A 376 -6.30 -0.35 9.22
C PHE A 376 -6.05 1.17 9.42
N PRO A 377 -6.89 1.92 10.17
CA PRO A 377 -6.84 3.38 10.26
C PRO A 377 -5.56 4.01 10.86
N ASN A 378 -4.59 3.22 11.31
CA ASN A 378 -3.33 3.73 11.83
C ASN A 378 -2.35 4.21 10.75
N ARG A 379 -2.52 3.76 9.50
CA ARG A 379 -1.58 4.00 8.42
C ARG A 379 -1.64 5.43 7.91
N ARG A 380 -0.49 6.01 7.61
CA ARG A 380 -0.39 7.32 6.95
C ARG A 380 0.70 7.38 5.89
N ALA A 381 0.54 8.29 4.94
CA ALA A 381 1.62 8.73 4.07
C ALA A 381 1.80 10.26 4.22
N PHE A 382 2.99 10.78 3.92
CA PHE A 382 3.23 12.21 3.99
C PHE A 382 4.27 12.67 2.96
N VAL A 383 4.16 13.93 2.54
CA VAL A 383 5.05 14.55 1.55
C VAL A 383 6.13 15.34 2.27
N GLN A 384 7.37 15.08 1.90
CA GLN A 384 8.55 15.85 2.31
C GLN A 384 9.02 16.71 1.14
N VAL A 385 9.18 18.00 1.39
CA VAL A 385 9.81 18.93 0.45
C VAL A 385 10.95 19.63 1.17
N ILE A 386 12.15 19.56 0.59
CA ILE A 386 13.34 20.27 1.07
C ILE A 386 13.89 21.11 -0.08
N ALA A 387 13.93 22.43 0.09
CA ALA A 387 14.54 23.36 -0.85
C ALA A 387 15.83 23.93 -0.26
N LEU A 388 16.92 23.78 -1.00
CA LEU A 388 18.27 24.18 -0.59
C LEU A 388 18.85 25.21 -1.57
N THR A 389 19.67 26.13 -1.07
CA THR A 389 20.51 26.99 -1.91
C THR A 389 21.59 26.16 -2.62
N ALA A 390 22.27 26.75 -3.60
CA ALA A 390 23.44 26.16 -4.24
C ALA A 390 24.60 25.84 -3.27
N SER A 391 24.68 26.49 -2.11
CA SER A 391 25.64 26.19 -1.03
C SER A 391 25.19 25.07 -0.10
N GLY A 392 23.95 24.59 -0.23
CA GLY A 392 23.35 23.56 0.63
C GLY A 392 22.61 24.13 1.86
N ASP A 393 22.42 25.44 1.95
CA ASP A 393 21.67 26.06 3.04
C ASP A 393 20.17 25.85 2.85
N THR A 394 19.42 25.59 3.92
CA THR A 394 17.99 25.33 3.83
C THR A 394 17.18 26.62 3.64
N LEU A 395 16.46 26.72 2.53
CA LEU A 395 15.45 27.76 2.28
C LEU A 395 14.10 27.36 2.84
N PHE A 396 13.71 26.10 2.65
CA PHE A 396 12.44 25.56 3.10
C PHE A 396 12.57 24.07 3.39
N GLN A 397 11.82 23.61 4.38
CA GLN A 397 11.67 22.20 4.69
C GLN A 397 10.28 21.94 5.27
N SER A 398 9.60 20.91 4.78
CA SER A 398 8.35 20.37 5.32
C SER A 398 8.39 18.84 5.25
N GLY A 399 7.63 18.13 6.09
CA GLY A 399 7.57 16.68 6.11
C GLY A 399 8.83 16.00 6.63
N ARG A 400 9.56 16.65 7.54
CA ARG A 400 10.61 16.01 8.34
C ARG A 400 9.99 15.34 9.57
N TRP A 401 10.75 14.47 10.23
CA TRP A 401 10.34 13.83 11.48
C TRP A 401 11.41 13.95 12.57
N ASP A 402 11.00 13.77 13.82
CA ASP A 402 11.86 13.83 14.99
C ASP A 402 12.53 12.49 15.31
N SER A 403 13.28 12.43 16.42
CA SER A 403 13.96 11.21 16.88
C SER A 403 13.00 10.12 17.36
N THR A 404 11.71 10.43 17.53
CA THR A 404 10.65 9.46 17.84
C THR A 404 9.89 9.02 16.58
N TYR A 405 10.32 9.49 15.40
CA TYR A 405 9.70 9.25 14.10
C TYR A 405 8.32 9.91 13.94
N GLU A 406 7.98 10.90 14.77
CA GLU A 406 6.79 11.71 14.58
C GLU A 406 7.07 12.84 13.58
N VAL A 407 6.12 13.11 12.69
CA VAL A 407 6.28 14.13 11.64
C VAL A 407 6.13 15.53 12.26
N TYR A 408 7.08 16.42 11.98
CA TYR A 408 6.98 17.82 12.41
C TYR A 408 5.79 18.51 11.73
N GLY A 409 5.14 19.42 12.46
CA GLY A 409 3.93 20.10 11.99
C GLY A 409 2.64 19.39 12.41
N HIS A 410 2.72 18.12 12.85
CA HIS A 410 1.58 17.38 13.39
C HIS A 410 1.25 17.79 14.84
N ASP A 411 1.11 19.10 15.09
CA ASP A 411 0.94 19.71 16.41
C ASP A 411 -0.54 19.87 16.81
N SER A 412 -1.42 19.98 15.81
CA SER A 412 -2.89 20.02 15.95
C SER A 412 -3.44 18.67 16.45
N ILE A 413 -4.75 18.54 16.71
CA ILE A 413 -5.34 17.25 17.13
C ILE A 413 -5.12 16.17 16.05
N TYR A 414 -5.19 16.58 14.78
CA TYR A 414 -4.78 15.86 13.58
C TYR A 414 -4.49 16.89 12.48
N GLU A 415 -3.59 16.57 11.54
CA GLU A 415 -3.19 17.52 10.50
C GLU A 415 -4.33 17.74 9.49
N PRO A 416 -4.70 18.98 9.10
CA PRO A 416 -5.64 19.20 8.03
C PRO A 416 -5.07 18.73 6.68
N HIS A 417 -5.94 18.58 5.68
CA HIS A 417 -5.50 18.47 4.30
C HIS A 417 -5.17 19.88 3.78
N HIS A 418 -4.03 20.01 3.09
CA HIS A 418 -3.55 21.26 2.51
C HIS A 418 -3.56 21.16 0.99
N ASP A 419 -4.33 22.06 0.38
CA ASP A 419 -4.20 22.45 -1.04
C ASP A 419 -2.92 23.30 -1.23
N VAL A 420 -2.66 24.23 -0.29
CA VAL A 420 -1.53 25.15 -0.33
C VAL A 420 -0.67 25.07 0.95
N ILE A 421 0.63 24.86 0.78
CA ILE A 421 1.65 24.87 1.85
C ILE A 421 2.57 26.09 1.67
N THR A 422 2.63 26.92 2.71
CA THR A 422 3.37 28.20 2.69
C THR A 422 4.47 28.28 3.76
N ARG A 423 4.44 27.37 4.74
CA ARG A 423 5.35 27.35 5.88
C ARG A 423 5.84 25.94 6.17
N GLY A 424 7.05 25.85 6.74
CA GLY A 424 7.68 24.55 7.03
C GLY A 424 7.06 23.76 8.19
N ASP A 425 6.17 24.38 8.96
CA ASP A 425 5.35 23.74 10.00
C ASP A 425 4.05 23.14 9.46
N GLN A 426 3.72 23.36 8.18
CA GLN A 426 2.59 22.71 7.50
C GLN A 426 3.09 21.50 6.72
N VAL A 427 2.35 20.39 6.77
CA VAL A 427 2.73 19.15 6.08
C VAL A 427 1.51 18.45 5.51
N GLN A 428 1.60 17.98 4.26
CA GLN A 428 0.55 17.14 3.70
C GLN A 428 0.66 15.72 4.25
N ILE A 429 -0.30 15.33 5.10
CA ILE A 429 -0.44 13.98 5.63
C ILE A 429 -1.73 13.35 5.10
N TYR A 430 -1.60 12.21 4.43
CA TYR A 430 -2.69 11.37 3.95
C TYR A 430 -3.00 10.28 4.97
N GLU A 431 -4.17 10.36 5.60
CA GLU A 431 -4.55 9.48 6.71
C GLU A 431 -6.08 9.39 6.86
N PHE A 432 -6.53 8.44 7.69
CA PHE A 432 -7.91 8.33 8.13
C PHE A 432 -8.00 8.66 9.63
N VAL A 433 -8.69 9.76 9.95
CA VAL A 433 -8.95 10.20 11.33
C VAL A 433 -10.38 9.88 11.73
N MET A 434 -10.52 9.10 12.80
CA MET A 434 -11.80 8.68 13.35
C MET A 434 -12.23 9.64 14.47
N GLY A 435 -13.54 9.92 14.55
CA GLY A 435 -14.15 10.70 15.61
C GLY A 435 -15.17 9.89 16.41
N ASP A 436 -15.25 10.12 17.72
CA ASP A 436 -16.24 9.49 18.59
C ASP A 436 -17.62 10.18 18.56
N VAL A 437 -18.55 9.76 19.41
CA VAL A 437 -19.91 10.35 19.50
C VAL A 437 -19.93 11.87 19.81
N ASN A 438 -18.87 12.42 20.39
CA ASN A 438 -18.75 13.85 20.67
C ASN A 438 -18.07 14.62 19.52
N GLY A 439 -17.52 13.91 18.53
CA GLY A 439 -16.69 14.49 17.48
C GLY A 439 -15.22 14.64 17.86
N ASP A 440 -14.79 14.07 19.00
CA ASP A 440 -13.40 14.08 19.42
C ASP A 440 -12.61 12.97 18.71
N VAL A 441 -11.32 13.19 18.43
CA VAL A 441 -10.49 12.15 17.81
C VAL A 441 -10.36 10.94 18.73
N THR A 442 -10.56 9.76 18.16
CA THR A 442 -10.40 8.47 18.85
C THR A 442 -9.54 7.53 18.03
N THR A 443 -8.70 6.72 18.70
CA THR A 443 -8.09 5.54 18.07
C THR A 443 -8.80 4.25 18.48
N THR A 444 -9.75 4.32 19.42
CA THR A 444 -10.56 3.19 19.88
C THR A 444 -11.64 2.87 18.84
N LEU A 445 -11.59 1.66 18.28
CA LEU A 445 -12.38 1.24 17.12
C LEU A 445 -13.88 1.19 17.42
N LEU A 446 -14.27 0.67 18.60
CA LEU A 446 -15.66 0.64 19.01
C LEU A 446 -16.24 2.01 19.34
N ARG A 447 -15.41 3.03 19.58
CA ARG A 447 -15.87 4.40 19.83
C ARG A 447 -16.07 5.20 18.55
N ALA A 448 -15.51 4.76 17.43
CA ALA A 448 -15.52 5.51 16.19
C ALA A 448 -16.94 5.59 15.60
N VAL A 449 -17.44 6.80 15.34
CA VAL A 449 -18.75 7.09 14.73
C VAL A 449 -18.59 7.96 13.50
N TYR A 450 -17.71 8.96 13.58
CA TYR A 450 -17.49 9.92 12.51
C TYR A 450 -16.17 9.67 11.80
N ARG A 451 -16.14 10.07 10.53
CA ARG A 451 -14.92 10.19 9.73
C ARG A 451 -14.56 11.67 9.68
N LEU A 452 -13.68 12.10 10.58
CA LEU A 452 -13.31 13.51 10.74
C LEU A 452 -12.43 13.99 9.57
N LYS A 453 -11.57 13.09 9.08
CA LYS A 453 -10.73 13.28 7.90
C LYS A 453 -10.52 11.93 7.23
N ASP A 454 -10.62 11.90 5.91
CA ASP A 454 -10.15 10.78 5.08
C ASP A 454 -9.76 11.38 3.73
N ASN A 455 -8.51 11.81 3.66
CA ASN A 455 -7.88 12.33 2.45
C ASN A 455 -6.94 11.31 1.82
N ARG A 456 -7.00 10.04 2.21
CA ARG A 456 -6.21 8.98 1.56
C ARG A 456 -6.53 8.99 0.06
N ILE A 457 -5.50 8.99 -0.78
CA ILE A 457 -5.64 9.26 -2.22
C ILE A 457 -6.48 8.13 -2.85
N PRO A 458 -7.63 8.42 -3.47
CA PRO A 458 -8.49 7.40 -4.05
C PRO A 458 -7.88 6.75 -5.30
N PRO A 459 -8.33 5.54 -5.70
CA PRO A 459 -7.85 4.93 -6.94
C PRO A 459 -8.40 5.66 -8.18
N ILE A 460 -7.77 5.48 -9.33
CA ILE A 460 -8.29 5.97 -10.61
C ILE A 460 -9.71 5.42 -10.84
N GLY A 461 -10.61 6.28 -11.31
CA GLY A 461 -12.03 5.99 -11.56
C GLY A 461 -12.94 6.13 -10.35
N PHE A 462 -12.40 6.52 -9.19
CA PHE A 462 -13.19 6.69 -7.99
C PHE A 462 -14.19 7.84 -8.14
N SER A 463 -15.46 7.55 -7.90
CA SER A 463 -16.53 8.55 -7.98
C SER A 463 -17.33 8.67 -6.69
N THR A 464 -17.69 9.90 -6.34
CA THR A 464 -18.63 10.22 -5.26
C THR A 464 -20.07 9.77 -5.55
N SER A 465 -20.38 9.47 -6.83
CA SER A 465 -21.68 8.96 -7.26
C SER A 465 -21.79 7.43 -7.24
N HIS A 466 -20.67 6.72 -7.02
CA HIS A 466 -20.65 5.27 -7.06
C HIS A 466 -21.44 4.65 -5.89
N PRO A 467 -22.15 3.51 -6.07
CA PRO A 467 -22.95 2.88 -5.02
C PRO A 467 -22.19 2.47 -3.75
N SER A 468 -20.86 2.37 -3.80
CA SER A 468 -20.03 2.07 -2.62
C SER A 468 -19.48 3.31 -1.91
N TYR A 469 -19.76 4.51 -2.41
CA TYR A 469 -19.24 5.76 -1.85
C TYR A 469 -19.67 6.01 -0.41
N ASP A 470 -20.88 5.56 -0.03
CA ASP A 470 -21.38 5.66 1.33
C ASP A 470 -20.43 5.04 2.37
N THR A 471 -19.70 3.99 2.00
CA THR A 471 -18.68 3.32 2.82
C THR A 471 -17.26 3.87 2.63
N THR A 472 -16.96 4.48 1.47
CA THR A 472 -15.60 4.92 1.10
C THR A 472 -15.41 6.45 1.05
N ARG A 473 -16.39 7.22 1.54
CA ARG A 473 -16.40 8.71 1.51
C ARG A 473 -15.04 9.36 1.78
N ILE A 474 -14.72 10.35 0.95
CA ILE A 474 -13.70 11.36 1.25
C ILE A 474 -14.26 12.24 2.38
N ALA A 475 -13.42 12.73 3.28
CA ALA A 475 -13.85 13.55 4.41
C ALA A 475 -12.82 14.59 4.81
N GLY A 476 -13.29 15.67 5.44
CA GLY A 476 -12.47 16.83 5.78
C GLY A 476 -12.28 17.76 4.57
N LEU A 477 -11.19 18.53 4.58
CA LEU A 477 -10.95 19.59 3.59
C LEU A 477 -10.69 19.07 2.17
N ALA A 478 -10.30 17.80 2.00
CA ALA A 478 -10.13 17.17 0.68
C ALA A 478 -11.42 17.11 -0.15
N LEU A 479 -12.60 17.20 0.48
CA LEU A 479 -13.88 17.27 -0.26
C LEU A 479 -14.08 18.59 -1.00
N THR A 480 -13.41 19.65 -0.55
CA THR A 480 -13.53 21.00 -1.10
C THR A 480 -12.29 21.43 -1.88
N ASP A 481 -11.31 20.54 -1.97
CA ASP A 481 -10.12 20.74 -2.78
C ASP A 481 -10.50 20.52 -4.27
N PRO A 482 -10.25 21.51 -5.15
CA PRO A 482 -10.62 21.43 -6.55
C PRO A 482 -9.75 20.47 -7.38
N ASN A 483 -8.59 20.04 -6.89
CA ASN A 483 -7.66 19.15 -7.59
C ASN A 483 -7.58 17.75 -6.95
N PHE A 484 -8.16 17.55 -5.76
CA PHE A 484 -8.25 16.22 -5.14
C PHE A 484 -9.27 15.35 -5.88
N ASN A 485 -8.80 14.23 -6.44
CA ASN A 485 -9.56 13.32 -7.29
C ASN A 485 -10.20 14.01 -8.51
N HIS A 486 -9.62 15.10 -9.00
CA HIS A 486 -10.08 15.80 -10.19
C HIS A 486 -8.92 16.16 -11.11
N ASP A 487 -9.09 15.92 -12.41
CA ASP A 487 -8.10 16.34 -13.41
C ASP A 487 -8.07 17.87 -13.59
N ALA A 488 -7.12 18.35 -14.41
CA ALA A 488 -6.97 19.79 -14.72
C ALA A 488 -8.20 20.44 -15.40
N LEU A 489 -9.16 19.65 -15.90
CA LEU A 489 -10.44 20.12 -16.46
C LEU A 489 -11.57 20.09 -15.42
N GLY A 490 -11.31 19.63 -14.20
CA GLY A 490 -12.30 19.44 -13.15
C GLY A 490 -13.10 18.15 -13.29
N THR A 491 -12.60 17.15 -14.03
CA THR A 491 -13.26 15.86 -14.18
C THR A 491 -12.90 14.95 -13.00
N GLU A 492 -13.91 14.48 -12.27
CA GLU A 492 -13.73 13.55 -11.16
C GLU A 492 -13.13 12.20 -11.61
N GLY A 493 -12.30 11.60 -10.75
CA GLY A 493 -11.87 10.20 -10.86
C GLY A 493 -10.48 10.02 -11.47
N ASP A 494 -9.63 11.04 -11.45
CA ASP A 494 -8.22 10.91 -11.85
C ASP A 494 -7.37 10.15 -10.82
N GLY A 495 -7.89 9.95 -9.59
CA GLY A 495 -7.17 9.26 -8.50
C GLY A 495 -5.96 10.05 -7.99
N GLY A 496 -5.98 11.38 -8.12
CA GLY A 496 -4.84 12.24 -7.79
C GLY A 496 -5.06 13.29 -6.70
N ASP A 497 -4.00 14.01 -6.38
CA ASP A 497 -3.96 15.22 -5.55
C ASP A 497 -2.81 16.11 -6.01
N VAL A 498 -2.97 17.43 -6.02
CA VAL A 498 -1.91 18.38 -6.36
C VAL A 498 -1.69 19.35 -5.20
N ILE A 499 -0.53 19.26 -4.56
CA ILE A 499 -0.19 20.18 -3.47
C ILE A 499 0.61 21.36 -4.02
N HIS A 500 0.13 22.57 -3.78
CA HIS A 500 0.79 23.81 -4.15
C HIS A 500 1.72 24.32 -3.04
N TYR A 501 3.01 24.37 -3.30
CA TYR A 501 4.02 24.92 -2.38
C TYR A 501 4.40 26.35 -2.77
N HIS A 502 4.26 27.27 -1.81
CA HIS A 502 4.75 28.64 -1.93
C HIS A 502 5.96 28.80 -1.02
N ILE A 503 7.15 28.62 -1.58
CA ILE A 503 8.42 28.59 -0.85
C ILE A 503 9.01 30.00 -0.83
N ALA A 504 9.02 30.65 0.32
CA ALA A 504 9.68 31.93 0.49
C ALA A 504 11.19 31.82 0.22
N THR A 505 11.68 32.51 -0.82
CA THR A 505 13.11 32.57 -1.15
C THR A 505 13.85 33.61 -0.31
N ASN A 506 13.11 34.51 0.36
CA ASN A 506 13.65 35.60 1.19
C ASN A 506 14.70 36.45 0.45
N GLY A 507 14.48 36.70 -0.84
CA GLY A 507 15.40 37.47 -1.70
C GLY A 507 16.58 36.66 -2.26
N TYR A 508 16.60 35.34 -2.05
CA TYR A 508 17.59 34.47 -2.69
C TYR A 508 17.29 34.30 -4.18
N ASP A 509 18.18 34.81 -5.02
CA ASP A 509 18.10 34.79 -6.49
C ASP A 509 18.93 33.66 -7.13
N GLY A 510 19.68 32.90 -6.33
CA GLY A 510 20.49 31.78 -6.81
C GLY A 510 19.68 30.53 -7.17
N ALA A 511 20.39 29.53 -7.69
CA ALA A 511 19.81 28.23 -8.01
C ALA A 511 19.34 27.51 -6.72
N VAL A 512 18.17 26.88 -6.80
CA VAL A 512 17.54 26.15 -5.69
C VAL A 512 17.47 24.67 -6.05
N GLU A 513 18.06 23.81 -5.22
CA GLU A 513 17.87 22.36 -5.30
C GLU A 513 16.62 22.00 -4.52
N VAL A 514 15.60 21.47 -5.19
CA VAL A 514 14.39 20.98 -4.52
C VAL A 514 14.38 19.46 -4.54
N LYS A 515 14.16 18.85 -3.37
CA LYS A 515 14.01 17.41 -3.16
C LYS A 515 12.62 17.14 -2.64
N THR A 516 11.88 16.32 -3.36
CA THR A 516 10.51 15.92 -3.01
C THR A 516 10.50 14.42 -2.76
N LYS A 517 9.85 14.00 -1.67
CA LYS A 517 9.72 12.59 -1.32
C LYS A 517 8.35 12.31 -0.74
N VAL A 518 7.83 11.12 -1.01
CA VAL A 518 6.65 10.59 -0.31
C VAL A 518 7.12 9.46 0.59
N TYR A 519 6.69 9.49 1.85
CA TYR A 519 6.99 8.47 2.84
C TYR A 519 5.69 7.82 3.31
N PHE A 520 5.78 6.54 3.67
CA PHE A 520 4.72 5.75 4.28
C PHE A 520 5.12 5.38 5.71
N GLN A 521 4.17 5.45 6.64
CA GLN A 521 4.39 5.02 8.02
C GLN A 521 3.24 4.12 8.49
N GLN A 522 3.59 2.86 8.77
CA GLN A 522 2.62 1.82 9.13
C GLN A 522 2.07 2.01 10.55
N VAL A 523 2.92 2.34 11.53
CA VAL A 523 2.56 2.40 12.95
C VAL A 523 3.03 3.72 13.56
N PRO A 524 2.36 4.85 13.27
CA PRO A 524 2.79 6.19 13.70
C PRO A 524 2.82 6.37 15.22
N PRO A 525 3.81 7.11 15.77
CA PRO A 525 3.96 7.26 17.22
C PRO A 525 2.72 7.83 17.90
N ARG A 526 2.16 8.93 17.36
CA ARG A 526 0.97 9.57 17.95
C ARG A 526 -0.24 8.65 18.03
N TRP A 527 -0.49 7.84 17.00
CA TRP A 527 -1.64 6.93 16.97
C TRP A 527 -1.55 5.91 18.13
N ASN A 528 -0.34 5.46 18.47
CA ASN A 528 -0.13 4.49 19.55
C ASN A 528 -0.23 5.08 20.96
N ARG A 529 -0.27 6.41 21.14
CA ARG A 529 -0.21 7.04 22.47
C ARG A 529 -1.35 6.61 23.39
N GLU A 530 -2.57 6.50 22.88
CA GLU A 530 -3.73 6.07 23.67
C GLU A 530 -3.53 4.63 24.16
N MET A 531 -3.13 3.72 23.27
CA MET A 531 -2.82 2.33 23.61
C MET A 531 -1.69 2.23 24.64
N PHE A 532 -0.61 2.98 24.45
CA PHE A 532 0.53 3.00 25.36
C PHE A 532 0.28 3.77 26.66
N SER A 533 -0.88 4.41 26.83
CA SER A 533 -1.26 4.97 28.13
C SER A 533 -1.85 3.90 29.08
N HIS A 534 -2.21 2.73 28.56
CA HIS A 534 -2.73 1.60 29.32
C HIS A 534 -1.63 0.59 29.69
N HIS A 535 -1.94 -0.32 30.61
CA HIS A 535 -1.03 -1.39 31.04
C HIS A 535 -1.68 -2.75 30.85
N GLY A 536 -0.90 -3.70 30.36
CA GLY A 536 -1.34 -5.03 29.97
C GLY A 536 -0.16 -5.82 29.41
N PRO A 537 -0.08 -7.15 29.65
CA PRO A 537 1.07 -7.94 29.23
C PRO A 537 1.43 -7.77 27.74
N ARG A 538 0.45 -7.64 26.85
CA ARG A 538 0.69 -7.51 25.39
C ARG A 538 0.99 -6.07 25.01
N ILE A 539 0.29 -5.11 25.63
CA ILE A 539 0.56 -3.68 25.44
C ILE A 539 1.99 -3.33 25.86
N ASP A 540 2.40 -3.76 27.06
CA ASP A 540 3.73 -3.46 27.60
C ASP A 540 4.83 -4.20 26.81
N ALA A 541 4.59 -5.44 26.38
CA ALA A 541 5.50 -6.17 25.50
C ALA A 541 5.67 -5.48 24.14
N PHE A 542 4.57 -5.12 23.47
CA PHE A 542 4.66 -4.43 22.17
C PHE A 542 5.29 -3.04 22.32
N ARG A 543 5.02 -2.31 23.40
CA ARG A 543 5.68 -1.02 23.67
C ARG A 543 7.19 -1.15 23.73
N ALA A 544 7.70 -2.18 24.41
CA ALA A 544 9.13 -2.45 24.50
C ALA A 544 9.72 -2.81 23.12
N MET A 545 9.03 -3.65 22.35
CA MET A 545 9.44 -4.00 20.99
C MET A 545 9.45 -2.77 20.07
N TYR A 546 8.39 -1.96 20.11
CA TYR A 546 8.23 -0.73 19.33
C TYR A 546 9.33 0.29 19.62
N ALA A 547 9.66 0.50 20.91
CA ALA A 547 10.71 1.43 21.31
C ALA A 547 12.13 0.98 20.90
N ALA A 548 12.34 -0.32 20.69
CA ALA A 548 13.61 -0.88 20.26
C ALA A 548 13.73 -1.00 18.73
N ALA A 549 12.62 -0.96 18.00
CA ALA A 549 12.57 -1.13 16.55
C ALA A 549 13.01 0.13 15.80
N ASP A 550 13.50 -0.04 14.57
CA ASP A 550 13.70 1.06 13.64
C ASP A 550 12.34 1.54 13.10
N GLY A 551 11.91 2.73 13.56
CA GLY A 551 10.66 3.37 13.15
C GLY A 551 10.78 4.25 11.90
N THR A 552 11.90 4.17 11.17
CA THR A 552 12.13 5.00 9.98
C THR A 552 11.00 4.80 8.95
N PRO A 553 10.30 5.87 8.53
CA PRO A 553 9.26 5.79 7.51
C PRO A 553 9.78 5.19 6.20
N ASP A 554 8.98 4.30 5.59
CA ASP A 554 9.31 3.66 4.33
C ASP A 554 9.22 4.68 3.19
N LEU A 555 10.27 4.83 2.40
CA LEU A 555 10.24 5.72 1.24
C LEU A 555 9.38 5.08 0.13
N VAL A 556 8.44 5.85 -0.41
CA VAL A 556 7.53 5.45 -1.50
C VAL A 556 8.14 5.92 -2.82
N MET A 557 8.24 7.24 -2.98
CA MET A 557 8.72 7.90 -4.21
C MET A 557 9.67 9.04 -3.85
N ALA A 558 10.60 9.36 -4.74
CA ALA A 558 11.49 10.49 -4.60
C ALA A 558 11.76 11.14 -5.96
N ASP A 559 11.87 12.46 -5.96
CA ASP A 559 12.24 13.27 -7.11
C ASP A 559 13.15 14.41 -6.64
N SER A 560 13.91 14.97 -7.57
CA SER A 560 14.75 16.13 -7.30
C SER A 560 14.94 16.96 -8.56
N MET A 561 14.88 18.28 -8.41
CA MET A 561 15.11 19.21 -9.50
C MET A 561 15.96 20.39 -9.09
N MET A 562 16.65 20.97 -10.07
CA MET A 562 17.36 22.23 -9.92
C MET A 562 16.55 23.36 -10.56
N VAL A 563 16.16 24.34 -9.75
CA VAL A 563 15.47 25.54 -10.19
C VAL A 563 16.50 26.65 -10.37
N LEU A 564 16.73 27.08 -11.61
CA LEU A 564 17.66 28.17 -11.88
C LEU A 564 16.98 29.51 -11.64
N GLY A 565 17.68 30.44 -10.99
CA GLY A 565 17.24 31.81 -10.77
C GLY A 565 17.31 32.68 -12.03
N THR A 566 16.99 32.13 -13.20
CA THR A 566 16.77 32.96 -14.38
C THR A 566 15.33 33.48 -14.30
N GLY A 567 15.14 34.49 -13.45
CA GLY A 567 14.11 35.48 -13.70
C GLY A 567 14.41 36.09 -15.05
N VAL A 568 13.89 35.48 -16.13
CA VAL A 568 13.42 36.32 -17.21
C VAL A 568 12.24 36.98 -16.53
N GLU A 569 12.39 38.27 -16.15
CA GLU A 569 11.22 39.12 -16.02
C GLU A 569 10.34 38.68 -17.18
N ASP A 570 9.17 38.15 -16.89
CA ASP A 570 8.10 38.17 -17.87
C ASP A 570 7.80 39.66 -18.00
N VAL A 571 8.69 40.38 -18.70
CA VAL A 571 8.40 41.59 -19.39
C VAL A 571 7.22 41.09 -20.18
N ARG A 572 6.03 41.44 -19.71
CA ARG A 572 4.87 41.64 -20.53
C ARG A 572 5.39 42.58 -21.60
N ARG A 573 6.06 42.02 -22.61
CA ARG A 573 6.46 42.68 -23.82
C ARG A 573 5.10 42.94 -24.38
N SER A 574 4.57 44.14 -24.12
CA SER A 574 3.44 44.66 -24.86
C SER A 574 3.75 44.31 -26.30
N ALA A 575 3.05 43.31 -26.82
CA ALA A 575 3.19 42.93 -28.20
C ALA A 575 2.95 44.23 -28.94
N LEU A 576 3.93 44.64 -29.75
CA LEU A 576 3.84 45.92 -30.42
C LEU A 576 2.65 45.78 -31.39
N GLN A 577 1.52 46.40 -31.07
CA GLN A 577 0.28 46.23 -31.83
C GLN A 577 0.15 47.39 -32.82
N ALA A 578 -0.33 47.08 -34.02
CA ALA A 578 -0.75 48.10 -34.99
C ALA A 578 -2.27 48.07 -35.08
N PHE A 579 -2.93 49.23 -34.99
CA PHE A 579 -4.39 49.33 -35.06
C PHE A 579 -4.85 50.54 -35.90
N PRO A 580 -5.98 50.43 -36.64
CA PRO A 580 -6.77 49.22 -36.82
C PRO A 580 -6.04 48.17 -37.67
N ASN A 581 -6.14 46.91 -37.28
CA ASN A 581 -5.60 45.79 -38.04
C ASN A 581 -6.57 44.61 -37.93
N PRO A 582 -7.32 44.26 -38.99
CA PRO A 582 -7.19 44.77 -40.36
C PRO A 582 -7.61 46.24 -40.54
N THR A 583 -7.05 46.93 -41.53
CA THR A 583 -7.47 48.29 -41.96
C THR A 583 -8.15 48.24 -43.33
N ARG A 584 -9.19 49.07 -43.55
CA ARG A 584 -9.87 49.22 -44.85
C ARG A 584 -9.39 50.45 -45.63
N ASP A 585 -9.11 51.54 -44.93
CA ASP A 585 -8.64 52.80 -45.51
C ASP A 585 -7.11 52.82 -45.73
N GLY A 586 -6.41 51.79 -45.26
CA GLY A 586 -4.95 51.67 -45.37
C GLY A 586 -4.19 52.36 -44.24
N PHE A 587 -4.87 53.07 -43.33
CA PHE A 587 -4.24 53.74 -42.20
C PHE A 587 -4.17 52.82 -40.98
N ILE A 588 -3.00 52.82 -40.34
CA ILE A 588 -2.71 52.10 -39.10
C ILE A 588 -1.90 52.99 -38.17
N THR A 589 -1.99 52.73 -36.86
CA THR A 589 -1.25 53.42 -35.81
C THR A 589 -0.46 52.40 -34.99
N ILE A 590 0.78 52.73 -34.70
CA ILE A 590 1.72 51.94 -33.90
C ILE A 590 2.07 52.78 -32.68
N PRO A 591 1.55 52.48 -31.47
CA PRO A 591 1.84 53.21 -30.24
C PRO A 591 3.21 52.79 -29.69
N SER A 592 4.29 53.20 -30.36
CA SER A 592 5.65 52.96 -29.91
C SER A 592 6.42 54.27 -29.84
N PRO A 593 6.61 54.87 -28.64
CA PRO A 593 7.32 56.14 -28.49
C PRO A 593 8.82 56.00 -28.79
N GLU A 594 9.35 54.80 -28.59
CA GLU A 594 10.76 54.42 -28.78
C GLU A 594 11.09 54.00 -30.22
N ALA A 595 10.09 53.82 -31.08
CA ALA A 595 10.33 53.47 -32.48
C ALA A 595 11.04 54.60 -33.21
N THR A 596 12.23 54.31 -33.73
CA THR A 596 13.06 55.23 -34.50
C THR A 596 12.77 55.15 -36.00
N LYS A 597 12.24 54.01 -36.47
CA LYS A 597 11.98 53.75 -37.89
C LYS A 597 10.90 52.70 -38.07
N VAL A 598 10.08 52.85 -39.12
CA VAL A 598 9.11 51.84 -39.56
C VAL A 598 9.29 51.58 -41.05
N LEU A 599 9.41 50.32 -41.44
CA LEU A 599 9.51 49.84 -42.82
C LEU A 599 8.38 48.85 -43.10
N ALA A 600 7.91 48.77 -44.34
CA ALA A 600 6.94 47.77 -44.76
C ALA A 600 7.49 46.83 -45.84
N TYR A 601 7.09 45.58 -45.75
CA TYR A 601 7.37 44.52 -46.71
C TYR A 601 6.05 43.85 -47.10
N ASP A 602 5.92 43.45 -48.36
CA ASP A 602 4.80 42.61 -48.79
C ASP A 602 4.97 41.15 -48.30
N ALA A 603 3.97 40.31 -48.55
CA ALA A 603 3.98 38.90 -48.17
C ALA A 603 5.13 38.09 -48.81
N ALA A 604 5.74 38.58 -49.89
CA ALA A 604 6.90 37.96 -50.54
C ALA A 604 8.24 38.47 -49.98
N GLY A 605 8.21 39.35 -48.96
CA GLY A 605 9.40 39.93 -48.34
C GLY A 605 10.05 41.06 -49.16
N LYS A 606 9.38 41.57 -50.20
CA LYS A 606 9.86 42.72 -50.96
C LYS A 606 9.47 44.00 -50.25
N ARG A 607 10.43 44.92 -50.11
CA ARG A 607 10.19 46.23 -49.50
C ARG A 607 9.21 47.05 -50.34
N VAL A 608 8.17 47.57 -49.68
CA VAL A 608 7.14 48.43 -50.29
C VAL A 608 7.21 49.84 -49.69
N PRO A 609 6.78 50.88 -50.44
CA PRO A 609 6.69 52.22 -49.88
C PRO A 609 5.70 52.27 -48.73
N LEU A 610 6.03 53.03 -47.68
CA LEU A 610 5.18 53.25 -46.51
C LEU A 610 5.26 54.74 -46.15
N ASN A 611 4.14 55.44 -46.20
CA ASN A 611 4.12 56.81 -45.70
C ASN A 611 3.94 56.77 -44.18
N THR A 612 4.83 57.43 -43.47
CA THR A 612 4.85 57.42 -42.01
C THR A 612 4.86 58.84 -41.46
N THR A 613 3.96 59.15 -40.55
CA THR A 613 3.93 60.42 -39.81
C THR A 613 3.98 60.14 -38.32
N ARG A 614 4.72 60.95 -37.55
CA ARG A 614 4.65 60.86 -36.08
C ARG A 614 3.28 61.34 -35.61
N ALA A 615 2.64 60.55 -34.76
CA ALA A 615 1.34 60.86 -34.17
C ALA A 615 1.38 60.55 -32.67
N GLY A 616 1.41 61.58 -31.82
CA GLY A 616 1.51 61.43 -30.36
C GLY A 616 2.72 60.58 -29.93
N ASN A 617 2.47 59.57 -29.09
CA ASN A 617 3.48 58.61 -28.60
C ASN A 617 3.74 57.45 -29.57
N GLY A 618 3.57 57.64 -30.88
CA GLY A 618 3.70 56.58 -31.87
C GLY A 618 3.81 57.04 -33.32
N TRP A 619 3.60 56.10 -34.24
CA TRP A 619 3.64 56.31 -35.69
C TRP A 619 2.27 56.04 -36.30
N ARG A 620 1.82 56.93 -37.19
CA ARG A 620 0.72 56.67 -38.12
C ARG A 620 1.31 56.28 -39.46
N CYS A 621 0.91 55.14 -40.00
CA CYS A 621 1.40 54.61 -41.26
C CYS A 621 0.25 54.42 -42.24
N GLU A 622 0.53 54.67 -43.52
CA GLU A 622 -0.39 54.42 -44.63
C GLU A 622 0.21 53.31 -45.52
N LEU A 623 -0.48 52.18 -45.56
CA LEU A 623 -0.10 51.02 -46.36
C LEU A 623 -0.30 51.30 -47.86
N PRO A 624 0.40 50.59 -48.77
CA PRO A 624 0.14 50.67 -50.21
C PRO A 624 -1.32 50.36 -50.57
N GLU A 625 -1.80 50.89 -51.69
CA GLU A 625 -3.20 50.72 -52.15
C GLU A 625 -3.61 49.26 -52.38
N GLN A 626 -2.63 48.39 -52.67
CA GLN A 626 -2.88 46.98 -52.90
C GLN A 626 -3.38 46.29 -51.62
N THR A 627 -4.42 45.49 -51.75
CA THR A 627 -4.93 44.67 -50.65
C THR A 627 -4.00 43.48 -50.41
N GLY A 628 -3.86 43.09 -49.14
CA GLY A 628 -2.96 42.00 -48.78
C GLY A 628 -2.36 42.11 -47.40
N ILE A 629 -1.42 41.20 -47.14
CA ILE A 629 -0.67 41.10 -45.89
C ILE A 629 0.63 41.88 -46.06
N TYR A 630 0.92 42.74 -45.09
CA TYR A 630 2.17 43.47 -44.98
C TYR A 630 2.86 43.15 -43.65
N HIS A 631 4.18 43.12 -43.68
CA HIS A 631 5.02 42.96 -42.51
C HIS A 631 5.72 44.29 -42.22
N LEU A 632 5.44 44.87 -41.06
CA LEU A 632 6.07 46.12 -40.62
C LEU A 632 7.26 45.80 -39.74
N VAL A 633 8.44 46.26 -40.12
CA VAL A 633 9.64 46.19 -39.30
C VAL A 633 9.83 47.53 -38.59
N ILE A 634 9.85 47.49 -37.26
CA ILE A 634 9.84 48.64 -36.38
C ILE A 634 11.13 48.61 -35.57
N SER A 635 12.05 49.53 -35.88
CA SER A 635 13.35 49.61 -35.21
C SER A 635 13.23 50.40 -33.91
N THR A 636 13.74 49.82 -32.83
CA THR A 636 13.85 50.44 -31.50
C THR A 636 15.30 50.34 -31.01
N PRO A 637 15.74 51.12 -30.00
CA PRO A 637 17.06 50.96 -29.39
C PRO A 637 17.35 49.54 -28.88
N GLN A 638 16.31 48.77 -28.58
CA GLN A 638 16.38 47.38 -28.09
C GLN A 638 16.33 46.34 -29.21
N GLY A 639 16.26 46.76 -30.49
CA GLY A 639 16.24 45.90 -31.67
C GLY A 639 15.03 46.11 -32.58
N ASP A 640 15.02 45.38 -33.70
CA ASP A 640 13.93 45.40 -34.68
C ASP A 640 12.81 44.44 -34.26
N ARG A 641 11.56 44.90 -34.36
CA ARG A 641 10.35 44.08 -34.14
C ARG A 641 9.48 44.05 -35.39
N MET A 642 8.86 42.91 -35.66
CA MET A 642 7.97 42.75 -36.81
C MET A 642 6.51 42.66 -36.37
N VAL A 643 5.62 43.37 -37.06
CA VAL A 643 4.16 43.31 -36.86
C VAL A 643 3.48 42.99 -38.18
N ARG A 644 2.62 41.96 -38.21
CA ARG A 644 1.81 41.63 -39.38
C ARG A 644 0.56 42.50 -39.41
N VAL A 645 0.33 43.20 -40.52
CA VAL A 645 -0.88 43.99 -40.76
C VAL A 645 -1.58 43.60 -42.05
N VAL A 646 -2.90 43.80 -42.10
CA VAL A 646 -3.73 43.41 -43.24
C VAL A 646 -4.47 44.64 -43.77
N ARG A 647 -4.29 44.96 -45.05
CA ARG A 647 -5.15 45.91 -45.77
C ARG A 647 -6.22 45.14 -46.51
N MET A 648 -7.48 45.36 -46.13
CA MET A 648 -8.64 44.80 -46.82
C MET A 648 -9.05 45.71 -47.98
N SER A 649 -9.81 45.17 -48.93
CA SER A 649 -10.50 46.01 -49.92
C SER A 649 -11.41 47.03 -49.20
N PRO A 650 -11.53 48.26 -49.73
CA PRO A 650 -12.38 49.30 -49.16
C PRO A 650 -13.80 48.83 -48.84
#